data_AF-A0A1V1PGE6-F1
#
_entry.id   AF-A0A1V1PGE6-F1
#
_cell.length_a   1.000
_cell.length_b   1.000
_cell.length_c   1.000
_cell.angle_alpha   90.00
_cell.angle_beta   90.00
_cell.angle_gamma   90.00
#
_symmetry.space_group_name_H-M   'P 1'
#
loop_
_entity.id
_entity.type
_entity.pdbx_description
1 polymer ?
#
loop_
_entity_poly.entity_id
_entity_poly.type
_entity_poly.pdbx_seq_one_letter_code
_entity_poly.pdbx_strand_id
1 'polypeptide(L)'
;MGKWQIFPDNSGSEIAGLGMNEISMSGAGAALLVDNLFFCRYRHKDSTDVFSDWAGAANSRPPKDGENAVDTYQAQLAEGWVKRVVNGLNPFEARVKDFFNIDSPATYVSMIQQAGQRYEGDVAFNPDKDVIENVGLIELYQTVLNRAMSLSIELDQPATSSGVVTALLLAASRINAFYTLLGNEAYNDALDPTIGFGSGSVEYGSLAPTIFSFMNQVPTLLDEEICLLRGREEEGARPVYNRLLWNFTKGEGEAAYALSYNIGDVDTDGFIDEADGRALYPQGHGDAWGHYMTALKGYYDLLTHDYFNWESRSEKFSIEGVVIDVDYFDERKFAETAAAKAKVGKEILNLTYKSRYVEDPDGQWQGYKDTEKDRNWGVAGWGRRAFQGAFIDWATANFILPAEDNENSGIKKVDRTTVTDLLEIAAQARNVQQEIDHADTGLNPLGLASDVVPFDIDPSRLLPGAANAAGQFEQVYERAISALENAQVIFDHANDLKNRIREVANNSDDFTEQVLDQDRDYRNRLIEIFGTPYEGTIGSGKTYPAGFQGPDYFLYMYVDVNEISDETVPPPVSCEDNPDSCIYAYFKSMAIDDYTVTVSDSDVGYADSNVSFSDFFETDLSSDTVSLSESVYTTNFNILNVGFPKSAQDYSFQAPESWGLRRSPGEIQIAATDLVKAEADLQLALADYCGLVQDIQLATEDLQARSDLNLQELEIGNEQYANIKSYNDKIMAFHGASATMNFAGDCVFDTTSAVVAGLPTIIGMSTDPSSVARGTALKIAYGVKQVLQAGAIANDSMAELCESNKELADLDIETKIQKANYKYEIQQGIHEIESLMGSEAPLRLEIFKRRENMRQESEKFRAVLAKGLRLLEERKAYNARVAAKTQGSRYMDMAFRINMNDALSKYKSAFNLAARYVYLAAKAYDYETNLSDRDAASAKHYLTEIVKECTLGQYEAGQYVIGRGGLGDIISRIKVNYDAMKGQMGFNNPQTETGRFSLRKELFRIKDDDDSLDDWRDKLKTLVKTDLWALPEFSKYCRPFIAKNAGAQPGIVIDFNTTILSGYNFFGWPLGGGDHAYDSTNFATKVRSVGLWFEGYDNASLSETPRAYLIPVGIDYMLVPDSLELDTREWTVVDQKLPVPLPVGNSNLNDPDWIPSLDSLDGSMVQVRRYSSFRAYHDSGYFDENEVSFDSRLVGRSVWNSRWLLIIPAATFHYDKDDGLDTFINTVTDIKLFFQTYAISGG
;
A
#
# COMPACT_ATOMS: atom_id res chain seq x y z
N MET A 1 -39.18 -23.24 13.90
CA MET A 1 -39.58 -22.00 14.62
C MET A 1 -39.10 -22.12 16.07
N GLY A 2 -38.11 -21.33 16.46
CA GLY A 2 -37.56 -21.33 17.82
C GLY A 2 -38.55 -20.77 18.84
N LYS A 3 -38.48 -21.26 20.09
CA LYS A 3 -39.20 -20.64 21.21
C LYS A 3 -38.72 -19.19 21.36
N TRP A 4 -39.64 -18.24 21.25
CA TRP A 4 -39.38 -16.84 21.58
C TRP A 4 -39.06 -16.72 23.06
N GLN A 5 -37.88 -16.19 23.39
CA GLN A 5 -37.43 -16.02 24.77
C GLN A 5 -37.57 -14.54 25.17
N ILE A 6 -38.06 -14.31 26.38
CA ILE A 6 -37.95 -13.00 27.03
C ILE A 6 -36.47 -12.86 27.43
N PHE A 7 -35.80 -11.81 26.95
CA PHE A 7 -34.41 -11.58 27.29
C PHE A 7 -34.27 -11.36 28.81
N PRO A 8 -33.34 -12.06 29.48
CA PRO A 8 -33.15 -11.92 30.92
C PRO A 8 -32.64 -10.52 31.27
N ASP A 9 -33.20 -9.96 32.34
CA ASP A 9 -32.77 -8.70 32.92
C ASP A 9 -31.56 -8.93 33.84
N ASN A 10 -30.42 -8.35 33.49
CA ASN A 10 -29.18 -8.46 34.28
C ASN A 10 -29.24 -7.71 35.62
N SER A 11 -30.28 -6.92 35.89
CA SER A 11 -30.46 -6.18 37.14
C SER A 11 -31.08 -7.00 38.28
N GLY A 12 -31.49 -8.25 38.02
CA GLY A 12 -32.07 -9.14 39.03
C GLY A 12 -33.50 -8.78 39.46
N SER A 13 -34.22 -7.96 38.68
CA SER A 13 -35.62 -7.60 38.97
C SER A 13 -36.59 -8.75 38.61
N GLU A 14 -37.63 -8.95 39.42
CA GLU A 14 -38.64 -10.02 39.22
C GLU A 14 -39.52 -9.85 37.96
N ILE A 15 -39.34 -8.78 37.18
CA ILE A 15 -40.12 -8.48 35.96
C ILE A 15 -39.15 -8.21 34.80
N ALA A 16 -38.66 -9.27 34.16
CA ALA A 16 -37.68 -9.20 33.08
C ALA A 16 -38.10 -8.25 31.94
N GLY A 17 -37.26 -7.24 31.64
CA GLY A 17 -37.36 -6.38 30.45
C GLY A 17 -38.15 -5.09 30.60
N LEU A 18 -38.68 -4.75 31.78
CA LEU A 18 -39.49 -3.55 31.97
C LEU A 18 -38.62 -2.27 32.01
N GLY A 19 -38.77 -1.39 31.01
CA GLY A 19 -38.01 -0.13 30.95
C GLY A 19 -36.62 -0.24 30.33
N MET A 20 -36.24 -1.40 29.79
CA MET A 20 -35.00 -1.55 29.02
C MET A 20 -35.10 -0.78 27.71
N ASN A 21 -34.18 0.15 27.51
CA ASN A 21 -33.99 0.91 26.28
C ASN A 21 -32.88 0.32 25.38
N GLU A 22 -32.07 -0.59 25.92
CA GLU A 22 -30.97 -1.25 25.23
C GLU A 22 -30.88 -2.73 25.63
N ILE A 23 -30.50 -3.60 24.69
CA ILE A 23 -30.15 -5.00 24.94
C ILE A 23 -28.73 -5.19 24.42
N SER A 24 -27.79 -5.50 25.31
CA SER A 24 -26.41 -5.79 24.97
C SER A 24 -26.13 -7.29 25.08
N MET A 25 -25.39 -7.83 24.10
CA MET A 25 -24.86 -9.18 24.16
C MET A 25 -23.48 -9.13 24.84
N SER A 26 -23.35 -9.74 26.02
CA SER A 26 -22.09 -9.79 26.77
C SER A 26 -21.76 -11.21 27.26
N GLY A 27 -20.48 -11.51 27.46
CA GLY A 27 -19.98 -12.81 27.92
C GLY A 27 -18.88 -13.41 27.04
N ALA A 28 -18.62 -14.71 27.22
CA ALA A 28 -17.72 -15.50 26.38
C ALA A 28 -18.47 -16.74 25.87
N GLY A 29 -18.58 -16.90 24.54
CA GLY A 29 -19.24 -18.06 23.94
C GLY A 29 -19.47 -17.91 22.43
N ALA A 30 -19.69 -19.04 21.75
CA ALA A 30 -19.82 -19.10 20.29
C ALA A 30 -20.93 -18.18 19.73
N ALA A 31 -21.98 -17.91 20.50
CA ALA A 31 -23.06 -16.99 20.11
C ALA A 31 -22.60 -15.53 19.95
N LEU A 32 -21.52 -15.11 20.61
CA LEU A 32 -20.94 -13.76 20.47
C LEU A 32 -19.90 -13.68 19.34
N LEU A 33 -19.42 -14.84 18.90
CA LEU A 33 -18.42 -14.98 17.85
C LEU A 33 -19.05 -14.87 16.46
N VAL A 34 -20.27 -15.39 16.32
CA VAL A 34 -21.06 -15.39 15.08
C VAL A 34 -21.93 -14.14 14.93
N ASP A 35 -22.27 -13.82 13.68
CA ASP A 35 -23.32 -12.86 13.37
C ASP A 35 -24.69 -13.37 13.83
N ASN A 36 -25.47 -12.46 14.42
CA ASN A 36 -26.83 -12.75 14.86
C ASN A 36 -27.83 -11.81 14.20
N LEU A 37 -29.02 -12.33 13.93
CA LEU A 37 -30.13 -11.56 13.38
C LEU A 37 -31.23 -11.42 14.43
N PHE A 38 -31.57 -10.18 14.76
CA PHE A 38 -32.57 -9.87 15.78
C PHE A 38 -33.80 -9.20 15.20
N PHE A 39 -34.94 -9.59 15.77
CA PHE A 39 -36.17 -8.85 15.70
C PHE A 39 -36.59 -8.46 17.11
N CYS A 40 -36.93 -7.20 17.30
CA CYS A 40 -37.39 -6.68 18.57
C CYS A 40 -38.85 -6.21 18.43
N ARG A 41 -39.65 -6.42 19.46
CA ARG A 41 -40.97 -5.80 19.60
C ARG A 41 -41.24 -5.57 21.08
N TYR A 42 -41.93 -4.50 21.39
CA TYR A 42 -42.24 -4.14 22.76
C TYR A 42 -43.74 -4.25 23.01
N ARG A 43 -44.14 -4.32 24.28
CA ARG A 43 -45.54 -4.21 24.68
C ARG A 43 -45.63 -3.38 25.94
N HIS A 44 -46.79 -2.76 26.16
CA HIS A 44 -47.06 -2.13 27.44
C HIS A 44 -47.13 -3.19 28.54
N LYS A 45 -46.69 -2.85 29.76
CA LYS A 45 -46.69 -3.77 30.91
C LYS A 45 -48.06 -4.35 31.23
N ASP A 46 -49.11 -3.56 30.97
CA ASP A 46 -50.51 -3.90 31.23
C ASP A 46 -51.20 -4.57 30.02
N SER A 47 -50.47 -4.81 28.93
CA SER A 47 -50.98 -5.50 27.74
C SER A 47 -50.69 -6.99 27.85
N THR A 48 -51.73 -7.83 27.88
CA THR A 48 -51.56 -9.29 27.96
C THR A 48 -51.17 -9.92 26.63
N ASP A 49 -51.60 -9.36 25.48
CA ASP A 49 -51.38 -9.96 24.14
C ASP A 49 -51.14 -8.96 22.98
N VAL A 50 -51.13 -7.65 23.23
CA VAL A 50 -50.92 -6.63 22.18
C VAL A 50 -49.46 -6.17 22.19
N PHE A 51 -48.71 -6.52 21.14
CA PHE A 51 -47.33 -6.10 20.91
C PHE A 51 -47.28 -4.99 19.84
N SER A 52 -46.19 -4.22 19.85
CA SER A 52 -45.82 -3.35 18.73
C SER A 52 -45.59 -4.18 17.46
N ASP A 53 -45.57 -3.49 16.31
CA ASP A 53 -44.99 -4.04 15.10
C ASP A 53 -43.52 -4.43 15.34
N TRP A 54 -43.01 -5.33 14.51
CA TRP A 54 -41.63 -5.78 14.58
C TRP A 54 -40.69 -4.66 14.15
N ALA A 55 -39.70 -4.38 14.99
CA ALA A 55 -38.54 -3.56 14.67
C ALA A 55 -37.39 -4.47 14.21
N GLY A 56 -36.74 -4.08 13.13
CA GLY A 56 -35.61 -4.78 12.53
C GLY A 56 -34.71 -3.79 11.80
N ALA A 57 -34.12 -4.20 10.68
CA ALA A 57 -33.25 -3.35 9.88
C ALA A 57 -33.95 -2.09 9.34
N ALA A 58 -33.18 -1.06 8.96
CA ALA A 58 -33.72 0.20 8.44
C ALA A 58 -34.53 0.03 7.15
N ASN A 59 -34.26 -1.03 6.38
CA ASN A 59 -35.02 -1.45 5.20
C ASN A 59 -36.19 -2.40 5.53
N SER A 60 -36.46 -2.66 6.80
CA SER A 60 -37.59 -3.45 7.26
C SER A 60 -38.89 -2.64 7.16
N ARG A 61 -39.98 -3.28 6.71
CA ARG A 61 -41.29 -2.65 6.63
C ARG A 61 -42.40 -3.59 7.09
N PRO A 62 -43.53 -3.05 7.58
CA PRO A 62 -44.73 -3.86 7.79
C PRO A 62 -45.20 -4.52 6.48
N PRO A 63 -45.70 -5.77 6.55
CA PRO A 63 -46.31 -6.45 5.40
C PRO A 63 -47.57 -5.70 4.93
N LYS A 64 -47.76 -5.62 3.61
CA LYS A 64 -49.01 -5.16 3.01
C LYS A 64 -50.05 -6.29 3.00
N ASP A 65 -51.32 -5.96 2.80
CA ASP A 65 -52.40 -6.96 2.71
C ASP A 65 -52.07 -8.04 1.66
N GLY A 66 -52.00 -9.29 2.13
CA GLY A 66 -51.65 -10.46 1.30
C GLY A 66 -50.16 -10.83 1.29
N GLU A 67 -49.28 -10.02 1.89
CA GLU A 67 -47.86 -10.36 2.08
C GLU A 67 -47.64 -11.12 3.40
N ASN A 68 -46.72 -12.09 3.38
CA ASN A 68 -46.35 -12.83 4.58
C ASN A 68 -45.41 -11.98 5.46
N ALA A 69 -45.76 -11.82 6.73
CA ALA A 69 -44.99 -11.04 7.68
C ALA A 69 -43.53 -11.54 7.81
N VAL A 70 -43.32 -12.86 7.76
CA VAL A 70 -41.98 -13.47 7.89
C VAL A 70 -41.07 -13.12 6.71
N ASP A 71 -41.65 -12.90 5.53
CA ASP A 71 -40.90 -12.61 4.30
C ASP A 71 -40.71 -11.10 4.07
N THR A 72 -41.46 -10.27 4.80
CA THR A 72 -41.47 -8.81 4.62
C THR A 72 -40.62 -8.07 5.65
N TYR A 73 -40.61 -8.55 6.90
CA TYR A 73 -39.75 -7.97 7.93
C TYR A 73 -38.29 -8.39 7.72
N GLN A 74 -37.37 -7.43 7.75
CA GLN A 74 -35.93 -7.68 7.71
C GLN A 74 -35.32 -7.53 9.10
N ALA A 75 -34.59 -8.55 9.55
CA ALA A 75 -33.95 -8.56 10.87
C ALA A 75 -32.75 -7.62 10.90
N GLN A 76 -32.49 -6.99 12.05
CA GLN A 76 -31.28 -6.20 12.25
C GLN A 76 -30.09 -7.13 12.48
N LEU A 77 -28.96 -6.83 11.81
CA LEU A 77 -27.70 -7.55 12.00
C LEU A 77 -26.98 -7.04 13.25
N ALA A 78 -26.63 -7.96 14.13
CA ALA A 78 -25.64 -7.77 15.17
C ALA A 78 -24.38 -8.52 14.77
N GLU A 79 -23.34 -7.77 14.39
CA GLU A 79 -22.07 -8.33 13.92
C GLU A 79 -21.39 -9.15 15.02
N GLY A 80 -20.84 -10.30 14.66
CA GLY A 80 -20.05 -11.15 15.55
C GLY A 80 -18.71 -10.51 15.94
N TRP A 81 -18.07 -11.02 16.99
CA TRP A 81 -16.81 -10.48 17.51
C TRP A 81 -15.72 -10.38 16.45
N VAL A 82 -15.51 -11.43 15.64
CA VAL A 82 -14.46 -11.44 14.60
C VAL A 82 -14.67 -10.31 13.61
N LYS A 83 -15.89 -10.14 13.08
CA LYS A 83 -16.22 -9.08 12.14
C LYS A 83 -15.99 -7.69 12.74
N ARG A 84 -16.43 -7.45 13.98
CA ARG A 84 -16.22 -6.15 14.65
C ARG A 84 -14.74 -5.82 14.83
N VAL A 85 -13.92 -6.79 15.23
CA VAL A 85 -12.47 -6.58 15.40
C VAL A 85 -11.79 -6.34 14.06
N VAL A 86 -12.07 -7.17 13.05
CA VAL A 86 -11.54 -7.01 11.68
C VAL A 86 -11.93 -5.66 11.08
N ASN A 87 -13.17 -5.22 11.26
CA ASN A 87 -13.64 -3.90 10.81
C ASN A 87 -12.94 -2.76 11.57
N GLY A 88 -12.62 -2.94 12.86
CA GLY A 88 -11.87 -1.96 13.65
C GLY A 88 -10.40 -1.85 13.26
N LEU A 89 -9.77 -2.95 12.83
CA LEU A 89 -8.37 -3.00 12.41
C LEU A 89 -8.13 -2.53 10.97
N ASN A 90 -9.19 -2.36 10.18
CA ASN A 90 -9.20 -2.08 8.73
C ASN A 90 -7.91 -1.40 8.19
N PRO A 91 -7.23 -1.97 7.18
CA PRO A 91 -5.97 -1.43 6.65
C PRO A 91 -6.06 -0.02 6.04
N PHE A 92 -7.25 0.45 5.69
CA PHE A 92 -7.42 1.75 5.02
C PHE A 92 -7.69 2.88 6.01
N GLU A 93 -8.36 2.59 7.12
CA GLU A 93 -8.79 3.59 8.10
C GLU A 93 -7.73 3.80 9.19
N ALA A 94 -7.87 4.88 9.95
CA ALA A 94 -7.12 5.01 11.19
C ALA A 94 -7.62 3.94 12.19
N ARG A 95 -6.68 3.21 12.80
CA ARG A 95 -7.00 2.17 13.80
C ARG A 95 -7.51 2.79 15.11
N VAL A 96 -7.21 4.07 15.34
CA VAL A 96 -7.67 4.85 16.49
C VAL A 96 -8.75 5.84 16.07
N LYS A 97 -9.82 5.94 16.87
CA LYS A 97 -10.99 6.80 16.61
C LYS A 97 -11.09 8.01 17.53
N ASP A 98 -10.37 8.01 18.65
CA ASP A 98 -10.37 9.12 19.60
C ASP A 98 -9.26 10.12 19.29
N PHE A 99 -9.55 11.14 18.49
CA PHE A 99 -8.57 12.18 18.14
C PHE A 99 -8.41 13.29 19.20
N PHE A 100 -9.00 13.16 20.39
CA PHE A 100 -9.05 14.25 21.36
C PHE A 100 -7.78 14.36 22.22
N ASN A 101 -7.28 13.21 22.71
CA ASN A 101 -6.16 13.12 23.65
C ASN A 101 -5.09 12.10 23.18
N ILE A 102 -4.87 11.97 21.88
CA ILE A 102 -3.83 11.09 21.32
C ILE A 102 -2.87 11.87 20.41
N ASP A 103 -1.66 11.34 20.24
CA ASP A 103 -0.72 11.79 19.22
C ASP A 103 -1.32 11.68 17.82
N SER A 104 -0.76 12.43 16.86
CA SER A 104 -1.21 12.39 15.47
C SER A 104 -1.38 10.94 14.97
N PRO A 105 -2.46 10.60 14.24
CA PRO A 105 -2.68 9.24 13.75
C PRO A 105 -1.53 8.77 12.88
N ALA A 106 -1.32 7.44 12.79
CA ALA A 106 -0.35 6.87 11.87
C ALA A 106 -0.47 7.45 10.44
N THR A 107 0.63 8.00 9.94
CA THR A 107 0.72 8.60 8.61
C THR A 107 1.23 7.63 7.55
N TYR A 108 1.67 6.42 7.93
CA TYR A 108 2.13 5.42 6.97
C TYR A 108 1.06 5.11 5.90
N VAL A 109 1.50 5.10 4.64
CA VAL A 109 0.65 4.89 3.45
C VAL A 109 0.87 3.51 2.82
N SER A 110 2.11 2.99 2.85
CA SER A 110 2.44 1.71 2.23
C SER A 110 1.68 0.55 2.88
N MET A 111 0.96 -0.21 2.07
CA MET A 111 0.26 -1.41 2.55
C MET A 111 1.21 -2.55 2.93
N ILE A 112 2.42 -2.56 2.36
CA ILE A 112 3.49 -3.52 2.69
C ILE A 112 4.01 -3.25 4.11
N GLN A 113 4.26 -1.99 4.45
CA GLN A 113 4.63 -1.56 5.80
C GLN A 113 3.53 -1.95 6.81
N GLN A 114 2.26 -1.71 6.47
CA GLN A 114 1.14 -2.02 7.35
C GLN A 114 0.92 -3.51 7.61
N ALA A 115 1.20 -4.37 6.62
CA ALA A 115 1.12 -5.83 6.79
C ALA A 115 2.02 -6.29 7.94
N GLY A 116 3.17 -5.64 8.12
CA GLY A 116 4.08 -5.83 9.24
C GLY A 116 4.87 -7.14 9.18
N GLN A 117 5.37 -7.56 10.33
CA GLN A 117 6.20 -8.76 10.45
C GLN A 117 5.37 -10.03 10.22
N ARG A 118 6.07 -11.14 10.00
CA ARG A 118 5.44 -12.47 9.99
C ARG A 118 4.88 -12.77 11.38
N TYR A 119 3.76 -13.48 11.44
CA TYR A 119 3.25 -14.02 12.71
C TYR A 119 4.26 -14.98 13.36
N GLU A 120 4.71 -14.64 14.57
CA GLU A 120 5.60 -15.46 15.43
C GLU A 120 4.94 -15.85 16.76
N GLY A 121 3.78 -15.31 17.08
CA GLY A 121 3.08 -15.54 18.32
C GLY A 121 1.91 -14.58 18.49
N ASP A 122 1.00 -14.93 19.40
CA ASP A 122 -0.17 -14.09 19.68
C ASP A 122 0.25 -12.77 20.31
N VAL A 123 -0.35 -11.67 19.82
CA VAL A 123 -0.11 -10.31 20.30
C VAL A 123 -1.23 -9.85 21.23
N ALA A 124 -0.93 -8.97 22.17
CA ALA A 124 -1.95 -8.44 23.07
C ALA A 124 -2.86 -7.44 22.33
N PHE A 125 -4.18 -7.66 22.37
CA PHE A 125 -5.15 -6.66 21.91
C PHE A 125 -5.25 -5.53 22.91
N ASN A 126 -4.44 -4.49 22.69
CA ASN A 126 -4.54 -3.23 23.38
C ASN A 126 -4.98 -2.14 22.38
N PRO A 127 -6.11 -1.43 22.62
CA PRO A 127 -6.53 -0.33 21.76
C PRO A 127 -5.60 0.89 21.80
N ASP A 128 -4.64 0.93 22.72
CA ASP A 128 -3.64 1.99 22.81
C ASP A 128 -2.86 2.12 21.50
N LYS A 129 -2.67 3.37 21.07
CA LYS A 129 -1.97 3.71 19.82
C LYS A 129 -0.60 3.02 19.74
N ASP A 130 0.18 3.12 20.80
CA ASP A 130 1.56 2.61 20.91
C ASP A 130 1.64 1.08 20.89
N VAL A 131 0.50 0.38 20.97
CA VAL A 131 0.45 -1.07 20.82
C VAL A 131 -0.15 -1.45 19.47
N ILE A 132 -1.27 -0.84 19.09
CA ILE A 132 -1.99 -1.25 17.88
C ILE A 132 -1.36 -0.75 16.57
N GLU A 133 -0.60 0.34 16.62
CA GLU A 133 0.15 0.86 15.46
C GLU A 133 1.56 0.28 15.35
N ASN A 134 2.14 -0.19 16.47
CA ASN A 134 3.47 -0.83 16.50
C ASN A 134 3.45 -2.32 16.14
N VAL A 135 2.26 -2.91 15.97
CA VAL A 135 2.08 -4.31 15.58
C VAL A 135 1.52 -4.42 14.15
N GLY A 136 2.02 -5.41 13.40
CA GLY A 136 1.60 -5.68 12.03
C GLY A 136 0.17 -6.20 11.91
N LEU A 137 -0.49 -5.91 10.78
CA LEU A 137 -1.82 -6.46 10.51
C LEU A 137 -1.82 -7.99 10.43
N ILE A 138 -0.75 -8.60 9.89
CA ILE A 138 -0.65 -10.07 9.83
C ILE A 138 -0.69 -10.67 11.24
N GLU A 139 0.08 -10.10 12.17
CA GLU A 139 0.15 -10.56 13.56
C GLU A 139 -1.21 -10.40 14.27
N LEU A 140 -1.84 -9.24 14.11
CA LEU A 140 -3.15 -8.95 14.71
C LEU A 140 -4.23 -9.90 14.17
N TYR A 141 -4.33 -10.07 12.86
CA TYR A 141 -5.37 -10.90 12.25
C TYR A 141 -5.17 -12.39 12.54
N GLN A 142 -3.92 -12.88 12.55
CA GLN A 142 -3.65 -14.27 12.94
C GLN A 142 -3.99 -14.52 14.41
N THR A 143 -3.73 -13.54 15.29
CA THR A 143 -4.18 -13.60 16.69
C THR A 143 -5.71 -13.64 16.80
N VAL A 144 -6.44 -12.86 15.97
CA VAL A 144 -7.92 -12.95 15.91
C VAL A 144 -8.35 -14.36 15.51
N LEU A 145 -7.74 -14.95 14.47
CA LEU A 145 -8.09 -16.29 13.98
C LEU A 145 -7.84 -17.35 15.05
N ASN A 146 -6.65 -17.37 15.65
CA ASN A 146 -6.31 -18.32 16.71
C ASN A 146 -7.23 -18.17 17.92
N ARG A 147 -7.53 -16.93 18.31
CA ARG A 147 -8.47 -16.67 19.40
C ARG A 147 -9.88 -17.14 19.04
N ALA A 148 -10.33 -16.94 17.80
CA ALA A 148 -11.62 -17.43 17.35
C ALA A 148 -11.69 -18.97 17.35
N MET A 149 -10.62 -19.66 16.95
CA MET A 149 -10.52 -21.13 16.99
C MET A 149 -10.58 -21.65 18.43
N SER A 150 -9.80 -21.07 19.35
CA SER A 150 -9.80 -21.43 20.77
C SER A 150 -11.15 -21.24 21.47
N LEU A 151 -11.98 -20.33 20.96
CA LEU A 151 -13.34 -20.06 21.47
C LEU A 151 -14.44 -20.84 20.73
N SER A 152 -14.09 -21.71 19.77
CA SER A 152 -15.05 -22.43 18.94
C SER A 152 -14.69 -23.90 18.69
N ILE A 153 -13.89 -24.17 17.66
CA ILE A 153 -13.61 -25.53 17.17
C ILE A 153 -12.57 -26.27 18.01
N GLU A 154 -11.75 -25.57 18.79
CA GLU A 154 -10.73 -26.15 19.68
C GLU A 154 -11.19 -26.29 21.14
N LEU A 155 -12.46 -25.98 21.44
CA LEU A 155 -13.02 -26.20 22.78
C LEU A 155 -13.10 -27.69 23.11
N ASP A 156 -13.04 -28.03 24.40
CA ASP A 156 -13.30 -29.39 24.91
C ASP A 156 -14.63 -29.97 24.38
N GLN A 157 -15.61 -29.09 24.19
CA GLN A 157 -16.85 -29.36 23.46
C GLN A 157 -16.91 -28.43 22.23
N PRO A 158 -16.46 -28.90 21.05
CA PRO A 158 -16.39 -28.06 19.86
C PRO A 158 -17.74 -27.46 19.49
N ALA A 159 -17.77 -26.14 19.29
CA ALA A 159 -18.96 -25.41 18.87
C ALA A 159 -18.90 -25.16 17.36
N THR A 160 -19.59 -26.00 16.58
CA THR A 160 -19.62 -25.91 15.11
C THR A 160 -20.98 -25.43 14.64
N SER A 161 -20.99 -24.36 13.85
CA SER A 161 -22.19 -23.87 13.16
C SER A 161 -21.78 -23.13 11.90
N SER A 162 -22.70 -22.98 10.95
CA SER A 162 -22.47 -22.20 9.73
C SER A 162 -21.97 -20.78 10.02
N GLY A 163 -22.43 -20.15 11.11
CA GLY A 163 -21.93 -18.83 11.53
C GLY A 163 -20.49 -18.83 12.04
N VAL A 164 -20.07 -19.90 12.73
CA VAL A 164 -18.69 -20.05 13.23
C VAL A 164 -17.75 -20.26 12.05
N VAL A 165 -18.14 -21.11 11.08
CA VAL A 165 -17.36 -21.34 9.86
C VAL A 165 -17.14 -20.02 9.11
N THR A 166 -18.19 -19.21 8.90
CA THR A 166 -18.07 -17.89 8.25
C THR A 166 -17.13 -16.96 9.01
N ALA A 167 -17.20 -16.91 10.34
CA ALA A 167 -16.33 -16.04 11.13
C ALA A 167 -14.84 -16.45 11.02
N LEU A 168 -14.54 -17.75 11.02
CA LEU A 168 -13.17 -18.26 10.83
C LEU A 168 -12.66 -17.98 9.42
N LEU A 169 -13.49 -18.21 8.40
CA LEU A 169 -13.17 -17.89 7.01
C LEU A 169 -12.88 -16.40 6.83
N LEU A 170 -13.70 -15.51 7.37
CA LEU A 170 -13.49 -14.06 7.28
C LEU A 170 -12.10 -13.64 7.76
N ALA A 171 -11.62 -14.19 8.89
CA ALA A 171 -10.28 -13.91 9.39
C ALA A 171 -9.19 -14.52 8.49
N ALA A 172 -9.34 -15.79 8.10
CA ALA A 172 -8.40 -16.47 7.21
C ALA A 172 -8.27 -15.77 5.84
N SER A 173 -9.37 -15.29 5.28
CA SER A 173 -9.43 -14.60 3.99
C SER A 173 -8.81 -13.20 3.99
N ARG A 174 -8.63 -12.60 5.18
CA ARG A 174 -7.88 -11.35 5.35
C ARG A 174 -6.39 -11.62 5.47
N ILE A 175 -5.99 -12.66 6.21
CA ILE A 175 -4.59 -13.12 6.30
C ILE A 175 -4.09 -13.55 4.91
N ASN A 176 -4.90 -14.31 4.18
CA ASN A 176 -4.64 -14.69 2.79
C ASN A 176 -4.41 -13.46 1.89
N ALA A 177 -5.23 -12.41 2.03
CA ALA A 177 -5.09 -11.19 1.24
C ALA A 177 -3.77 -10.45 1.55
N PHE A 178 -3.35 -10.36 2.82
CA PHE A 178 -2.07 -9.73 3.18
C PHE A 178 -0.87 -10.51 2.62
N TYR A 179 -0.86 -11.84 2.74
CA TYR A 179 0.23 -12.63 2.17
C TYR A 179 0.20 -12.68 0.63
N THR A 180 -0.97 -12.61 0.01
CA THR A 180 -1.10 -12.48 -1.46
C THR A 180 -0.57 -11.12 -1.92
N LEU A 181 -0.83 -10.04 -1.18
CA LEU A 181 -0.25 -8.72 -1.44
C LEU A 181 1.28 -8.77 -1.39
N LEU A 182 1.87 -9.36 -0.34
CA LEU A 182 3.32 -9.52 -0.23
C LEU A 182 3.90 -10.40 -1.33
N GLY A 183 3.20 -11.48 -1.71
CA GLY A 183 3.59 -12.35 -2.83
C GLY A 183 3.55 -11.63 -4.18
N ASN A 184 2.53 -10.79 -4.41
CA ASN A 184 2.41 -9.97 -5.61
C ASN A 184 3.52 -8.92 -5.68
N GLU A 185 3.89 -8.30 -4.55
CA GLU A 185 5.02 -7.36 -4.48
C GLU A 185 6.33 -8.07 -4.84
N ALA A 186 6.64 -9.19 -4.19
CA ALA A 186 7.81 -10.00 -4.49
C ALA A 186 7.86 -10.50 -5.95
N TYR A 187 6.69 -10.82 -6.53
CA TYR A 187 6.58 -11.19 -7.94
C TYR A 187 6.84 -9.99 -8.87
N ASN A 188 6.29 -8.82 -8.56
CA ASN A 188 6.52 -7.60 -9.31
C ASN A 188 7.99 -7.18 -9.27
N ASP A 189 8.64 -7.27 -8.12
CA ASP A 189 10.06 -6.99 -7.97
C ASP A 189 10.90 -7.91 -8.86
N ALA A 190 10.55 -9.20 -8.94
CA ALA A 190 11.20 -10.14 -9.85
C ALA A 190 10.93 -9.88 -11.34
N LEU A 191 9.85 -9.18 -11.68
CA LEU A 191 9.51 -8.79 -13.05
C LEU A 191 10.10 -7.45 -13.47
N ASP A 192 10.59 -6.65 -12.52
CA ASP A 192 11.23 -5.36 -12.76
C ASP A 192 12.76 -5.48 -12.61
N PRO A 193 13.47 -5.86 -13.67
CA PRO A 193 14.92 -6.04 -13.64
C PRO A 193 15.71 -4.73 -13.57
N THR A 194 15.07 -3.57 -13.32
CA THR A 194 15.70 -2.25 -13.49
C THR A 194 15.48 -1.27 -12.34
N ILE A 195 16.44 -0.35 -12.19
CA ILE A 195 16.33 0.80 -11.29
C ILE A 195 15.35 1.78 -11.93
N GLY A 196 14.06 1.63 -11.63
CA GLY A 196 12.83 2.26 -12.15
C GLY A 196 12.82 3.71 -12.67
N PHE A 197 13.81 4.15 -13.43
CA PHE A 197 13.92 5.45 -14.07
C PHE A 197 13.85 5.17 -15.57
N GLY A 198 12.78 5.66 -16.22
CA GLY A 198 12.53 5.38 -17.64
C GLY A 198 13.68 5.83 -18.55
N SER A 199 13.64 5.38 -19.81
CA SER A 199 14.73 5.58 -20.78
C SER A 199 15.09 7.05 -21.08
N GLY A 200 14.26 8.02 -20.65
CA GLY A 200 14.48 9.46 -20.76
C GLY A 200 15.08 10.16 -19.53
N SER A 201 15.34 9.45 -18.42
CA SER A 201 15.93 10.05 -17.20
C SER A 201 17.44 10.24 -17.33
N VAL A 202 17.89 11.49 -17.24
CA VAL A 202 19.29 11.91 -17.44
C VAL A 202 20.20 11.52 -16.27
N GLU A 203 19.67 11.33 -15.07
CA GLU A 203 20.47 11.20 -13.84
C GLU A 203 20.83 9.74 -13.48
N TYR A 204 19.95 8.75 -13.73
CA TYR A 204 20.22 7.34 -13.35
C TYR A 204 19.61 6.26 -14.28
N GLY A 205 18.65 6.59 -15.15
CA GLY A 205 17.96 5.59 -16.01
C GLY A 205 18.88 4.90 -17.03
N SER A 206 19.99 5.54 -17.39
CA SER A 206 21.01 4.99 -18.29
C SER A 206 21.95 3.96 -17.63
N LEU A 207 22.05 3.93 -16.29
CA LEU A 207 22.96 3.05 -15.53
C LEU A 207 22.31 1.73 -15.08
N ALA A 208 20.98 1.64 -15.17
CA ALA A 208 20.15 0.52 -14.74
C ALA A 208 20.57 -0.88 -15.26
N PRO A 209 21.18 -1.08 -16.46
CA PRO A 209 21.54 -2.42 -16.90
C PRO A 209 22.91 -2.92 -16.39
N THR A 210 23.65 -2.12 -15.61
CA THR A 210 24.95 -2.53 -15.04
C THR A 210 24.94 -2.83 -13.54
N ILE A 211 23.96 -2.32 -12.80
CA ILE A 211 23.85 -2.47 -11.34
C ILE A 211 22.41 -2.85 -11.02
N PHE A 212 22.22 -3.81 -10.12
CA PHE A 212 20.92 -4.31 -9.69
C PHE A 212 20.77 -4.24 -8.15
N SER A 213 19.54 -4.26 -7.65
CA SER A 213 19.22 -3.87 -6.27
C SER A 213 19.87 -4.75 -5.21
N PHE A 214 19.99 -6.07 -5.41
CA PHE A 214 20.61 -6.99 -4.46
C PHE A 214 22.00 -7.46 -4.89
N MET A 215 22.68 -6.66 -5.71
CA MET A 215 24.09 -6.86 -6.03
C MET A 215 24.91 -6.89 -4.73
N ASN A 216 25.86 -7.82 -4.65
CA ASN A 216 26.61 -8.23 -3.46
C ASN A 216 25.92 -9.23 -2.51
N GLN A 217 24.59 -9.41 -2.57
CA GLN A 217 23.92 -10.55 -1.93
C GLN A 217 23.77 -11.73 -2.88
N VAL A 218 23.60 -11.46 -4.18
CA VAL A 218 23.53 -12.47 -5.24
C VAL A 218 24.48 -12.12 -6.39
N PRO A 219 24.99 -13.11 -7.15
CA PRO A 219 26.06 -12.87 -8.11
C PRO A 219 25.59 -12.33 -9.46
N THR A 220 24.34 -12.60 -9.87
CA THR A 220 23.78 -12.13 -11.14
C THR A 220 22.34 -11.67 -10.97
N LEU A 221 21.87 -10.82 -11.89
CA LEU A 221 20.48 -10.37 -11.93
C LEU A 221 19.50 -11.54 -12.12
N LEU A 222 19.87 -12.58 -12.88
CA LEU A 222 19.05 -13.78 -13.01
C LEU A 222 18.92 -14.51 -11.66
N ASP A 223 19.97 -14.52 -10.84
CA ASP A 223 19.91 -15.08 -9.49
C ASP A 223 19.08 -14.21 -8.54
N GLU A 224 19.06 -12.88 -8.73
CA GLU A 224 18.13 -11.97 -8.04
C GLU A 224 16.68 -12.29 -8.38
N GLU A 225 16.30 -12.34 -9.67
CA GLU A 225 14.93 -12.69 -10.09
C GLU A 225 14.52 -14.04 -9.49
N ILE A 226 15.39 -15.04 -9.56
CA ILE A 226 15.13 -16.37 -8.99
C ILE A 226 14.93 -16.30 -7.46
N CYS A 227 15.77 -15.56 -6.73
CA CYS A 227 15.67 -15.42 -5.28
C CYS A 227 14.43 -14.63 -4.85
N LEU A 228 14.03 -13.60 -5.60
CA LEU A 228 12.80 -12.86 -5.35
C LEU A 228 11.56 -13.77 -5.51
N LEU A 229 11.61 -14.73 -6.45
CA LEU A 229 10.51 -15.68 -6.64
C LEU A 229 10.47 -16.82 -5.61
N ARG A 230 11.61 -17.40 -5.23
CA ARG A 230 11.66 -18.66 -4.45
C ARG A 230 12.39 -18.59 -3.10
N GLY A 231 12.96 -17.44 -2.78
CA GLY A 231 13.87 -17.24 -1.66
C GLY A 231 15.32 -17.66 -1.95
N ARG A 232 16.21 -17.22 -1.05
CA ARG A 232 17.62 -17.62 -0.94
C ARG A 232 17.75 -19.05 -0.43
N GLU A 233 18.87 -19.67 -0.78
CA GLU A 233 19.23 -21.02 -0.32
C GLU A 233 19.56 -21.07 1.18
N GLU A 234 20.20 -20.03 1.70
CA GLU A 234 20.67 -19.99 3.08
C GLU A 234 19.49 -19.94 4.08
N GLU A 235 19.61 -20.69 5.17
CA GLU A 235 18.68 -20.58 6.30
C GLU A 235 18.84 -19.20 6.94
N GLY A 236 17.85 -18.33 6.74
CA GLY A 236 17.83 -17.03 7.39
C GLY A 236 17.18 -17.06 8.77
N ALA A 237 17.33 -15.95 9.50
CA ALA A 237 16.72 -15.74 10.81
C ALA A 237 15.63 -14.66 10.74
N ARG A 238 14.87 -14.51 11.84
CA ARG A 238 13.92 -13.42 12.01
C ARG A 238 14.60 -12.06 11.70
N PRO A 239 13.91 -11.15 10.99
CA PRO A 239 12.55 -11.24 10.46
C PRO A 239 12.45 -11.66 8.99
N VAL A 240 13.58 -11.89 8.33
CA VAL A 240 13.67 -12.05 6.87
C VAL A 240 13.57 -13.51 6.42
N TYR A 241 14.05 -14.46 7.22
CA TYR A 241 14.10 -15.89 6.86
C TYR A 241 14.77 -16.08 5.48
N ASN A 242 14.16 -16.87 4.58
CA ASN A 242 14.71 -17.18 3.27
C ASN A 242 14.62 -16.01 2.27
N ARG A 243 14.21 -14.82 2.66
CA ARG A 243 14.10 -13.65 1.78
C ARG A 243 15.41 -12.88 1.67
N LEU A 244 15.53 -11.99 0.70
CA LEU A 244 16.68 -11.08 0.56
C LEU A 244 16.63 -10.00 1.66
N LEU A 245 17.80 -9.65 2.19
CA LEU A 245 17.94 -8.63 3.23
C LEU A 245 17.94 -7.24 2.59
N TRP A 246 17.63 -6.20 3.37
CA TRP A 246 17.78 -4.80 2.95
C TRP A 246 19.24 -4.54 2.56
N ASN A 247 19.49 -4.11 1.32
CA ASN A 247 20.84 -4.19 0.75
C ASN A 247 21.73 -2.99 1.11
N PHE A 248 22.13 -2.89 2.37
CA PHE A 248 23.11 -1.91 2.87
C PHE A 248 24.49 -2.55 3.07
N THR A 249 24.96 -3.30 2.06
CA THR A 249 26.24 -4.03 2.11
C THR A 249 27.47 -3.15 1.90
N LYS A 250 27.32 -1.82 1.76
CA LYS A 250 28.40 -0.85 1.50
C LYS A 250 29.12 -1.08 0.17
N GLY A 251 28.39 -1.60 -0.82
CA GLY A 251 28.87 -1.91 -2.16
C GLY A 251 28.00 -1.28 -3.25
N GLU A 252 28.26 -1.61 -4.51
CA GLU A 252 27.58 -0.98 -5.66
C GLU A 252 26.05 -1.17 -5.67
N GLY A 253 25.56 -2.29 -5.11
CA GLY A 253 24.13 -2.59 -5.02
C GLY A 253 23.34 -1.71 -4.03
N GLU A 254 24.01 -1.04 -3.08
CA GLU A 254 23.33 -0.24 -2.06
C GLU A 254 22.62 0.98 -2.65
N ALA A 255 23.29 1.71 -3.54
CA ALA A 255 22.68 2.83 -4.24
C ALA A 255 21.51 2.40 -5.12
N ALA A 256 21.65 1.26 -5.83
CA ALA A 256 20.58 0.70 -6.64
C ALA A 256 19.38 0.27 -5.79
N TYR A 257 19.62 -0.29 -4.61
CA TYR A 257 18.59 -0.67 -3.66
C TYR A 257 17.83 0.55 -3.13
N ALA A 258 18.54 1.53 -2.54
CA ALA A 258 17.94 2.71 -1.95
C ALA A 258 17.10 3.51 -2.96
N LEU A 259 17.60 3.65 -4.20
CA LEU A 259 16.86 4.33 -5.27
C LEU A 259 15.68 3.50 -5.82
N SER A 260 15.83 2.18 -5.94
CA SER A 260 14.77 1.33 -6.51
C SER A 260 13.55 1.29 -5.60
N TYR A 261 13.80 1.10 -4.30
CA TYR A 261 12.76 0.97 -3.27
C TYR A 261 12.41 2.28 -2.56
N ASN A 262 13.03 3.41 -2.96
CA ASN A 262 12.79 4.75 -2.43
C ASN A 262 12.97 4.82 -0.90
N ILE A 263 14.12 4.34 -0.41
CA ILE A 263 14.43 4.30 1.03
C ILE A 263 14.93 5.69 1.46
N GLY A 264 14.19 6.34 2.35
CA GLY A 264 14.60 7.53 3.08
C GLY A 264 14.89 7.23 4.55
N ASP A 265 15.19 8.27 5.32
CA ASP A 265 15.30 8.22 6.79
C ASP A 265 13.89 8.21 7.39
N VAL A 266 13.44 7.04 7.82
CA VAL A 266 12.06 6.76 8.28
C VAL A 266 11.98 6.81 9.80
N ASP A 267 13.03 6.39 10.49
CA ASP A 267 13.07 6.42 11.96
C ASP A 267 13.60 7.74 12.54
N THR A 268 14.02 8.67 11.67
CA THR A 268 14.46 10.04 11.97
C THR A 268 15.76 10.11 12.78
N ASP A 269 16.61 9.09 12.69
CA ASP A 269 17.89 9.04 13.38
C ASP A 269 19.02 9.79 12.64
N GLY A 270 18.76 10.25 11.42
CA GLY A 270 19.69 10.99 10.57
C GLY A 270 20.53 10.12 9.64
N PHE A 271 20.31 8.81 9.61
CA PHE A 271 20.96 7.86 8.71
C PHE A 271 19.93 7.23 7.75
N ILE A 272 20.44 6.62 6.67
CA ILE A 272 19.62 5.80 5.77
C ILE A 272 20.26 4.42 5.79
N ASP A 273 19.62 3.46 6.47
CA ASP A 273 20.21 2.15 6.73
C ASP A 273 19.19 0.98 6.75
N GLU A 274 19.65 -0.19 7.21
CA GLU A 274 18.81 -1.39 7.28
C GLU A 274 17.61 -1.27 8.25
N ALA A 275 17.64 -0.37 9.22
CA ALA A 275 16.52 -0.08 10.12
C ALA A 275 15.38 0.60 9.36
N ASP A 276 15.69 1.59 8.52
CA ASP A 276 14.72 2.24 7.61
C ASP A 276 14.14 1.25 6.61
N GLY A 277 15.04 0.46 6.00
CA GLY A 277 14.64 -0.62 5.10
C GLY A 277 13.66 -1.57 5.78
N ARG A 278 13.91 -1.93 7.05
CA ARG A 278 13.03 -2.79 7.85
C ARG A 278 11.72 -2.13 8.23
N ALA A 279 11.70 -0.84 8.49
CA ALA A 279 10.46 -0.11 8.75
C ALA A 279 9.53 -0.16 7.53
N LEU A 280 10.06 0.03 6.31
CA LEU A 280 9.29 0.01 5.06
C LEU A 280 8.93 -1.40 4.57
N TYR A 281 9.87 -2.36 4.71
CA TYR A 281 9.73 -3.74 4.26
C TYR A 281 10.00 -4.72 5.42
N PRO A 282 9.05 -4.91 6.36
CA PRO A 282 9.30 -5.61 7.62
C PRO A 282 9.71 -7.07 7.52
N GLN A 283 9.42 -7.73 6.39
CA GLN A 283 9.77 -9.12 6.13
C GLN A 283 10.97 -9.28 5.19
N GLY A 284 11.62 -8.18 4.77
CA GLY A 284 12.61 -8.18 3.69
C GLY A 284 11.99 -8.37 2.31
N HIS A 285 12.79 -8.77 1.33
CA HIS A 285 12.41 -8.77 -0.09
C HIS A 285 12.31 -10.17 -0.69
N GLY A 286 11.22 -10.43 -1.40
CA GLY A 286 11.06 -11.68 -2.13
C GLY A 286 10.43 -12.85 -1.36
N ASP A 287 10.75 -14.03 -1.87
CA ASP A 287 10.04 -15.31 -1.77
C ASP A 287 8.54 -15.22 -2.07
N ALA A 288 8.20 -14.79 -3.29
CA ALA A 288 6.83 -14.79 -3.80
C ALA A 288 6.14 -16.15 -3.59
N TRP A 289 6.80 -17.26 -3.95
CA TRP A 289 6.29 -18.62 -3.75
C TRP A 289 5.96 -18.91 -2.29
N GLY A 290 6.87 -18.59 -1.36
CA GLY A 290 6.66 -18.76 0.07
C GLY A 290 5.52 -17.92 0.62
N HIS A 291 5.35 -16.70 0.13
CA HIS A 291 4.20 -15.85 0.49
C HIS A 291 2.88 -16.46 0.04
N TYR A 292 2.74 -16.92 -1.21
CA TYR A 292 1.50 -17.57 -1.66
C TYR A 292 1.24 -18.91 -0.96
N MET A 293 2.29 -19.68 -0.65
CA MET A 293 2.17 -20.89 0.17
C MET A 293 1.62 -20.56 1.57
N THR A 294 2.12 -19.48 2.19
CA THR A 294 1.65 -19.02 3.50
C THR A 294 0.23 -18.48 3.42
N ALA A 295 -0.13 -17.77 2.34
CA ALA A 295 -1.48 -17.29 2.09
C ALA A 295 -2.51 -18.41 2.00
N LEU A 296 -2.16 -19.55 1.38
CA LEU A 296 -3.04 -20.73 1.29
C LEU A 296 -3.03 -21.57 2.59
N LYS A 297 -1.95 -21.49 3.37
CA LYS A 297 -1.78 -22.30 4.58
C LYS A 297 -2.96 -22.17 5.55
N GLY A 298 -3.42 -20.95 5.82
CA GLY A 298 -4.55 -20.72 6.75
C GLY A 298 -5.83 -21.45 6.34
N TYR A 299 -6.13 -21.52 5.03
CA TYR A 299 -7.27 -22.28 4.53
C TYR A 299 -7.06 -23.79 4.65
N TYR A 300 -5.85 -24.29 4.35
CA TYR A 300 -5.53 -25.71 4.49
C TYR A 300 -5.56 -26.16 5.96
N ASP A 301 -5.04 -25.34 6.87
CA ASP A 301 -5.08 -25.61 8.32
C ASP A 301 -6.53 -25.74 8.81
N LEU A 302 -7.44 -24.87 8.36
CA LEU A 302 -8.88 -25.02 8.64
C LEU A 302 -9.48 -26.27 8.00
N LEU A 303 -9.23 -26.53 6.70
CA LEU A 303 -9.79 -27.68 5.98
C LEU A 303 -9.34 -29.04 6.54
N THR A 304 -8.18 -29.09 7.19
CA THR A 304 -7.65 -30.29 7.82
C THR A 304 -8.16 -30.52 9.25
N HIS A 305 -8.88 -29.56 9.83
CA HIS A 305 -9.42 -29.67 11.17
C HIS A 305 -10.73 -30.48 11.20
N ASP A 306 -10.81 -31.49 12.08
CA ASP A 306 -11.93 -32.46 12.13
C ASP A 306 -13.33 -31.84 12.30
N TYR A 307 -13.39 -30.66 12.93
CA TYR A 307 -14.63 -29.95 13.25
C TYR A 307 -14.94 -28.76 12.32
N PHE A 308 -14.17 -28.59 11.25
CA PHE A 308 -14.39 -27.56 10.25
C PHE A 308 -14.95 -28.15 8.96
N ASN A 309 -15.94 -27.48 8.37
CA ASN A 309 -16.49 -27.84 7.06
C ASN A 309 -16.71 -26.55 6.26
N TRP A 310 -16.11 -26.45 5.08
CA TRP A 310 -16.25 -25.28 4.22
C TRP A 310 -17.69 -25.18 3.70
N GLU A 311 -18.30 -24.00 3.85
CA GLU A 311 -19.65 -23.72 3.35
C GLU A 311 -19.61 -22.45 2.50
N SER A 312 -19.86 -22.58 1.19
CA SER A 312 -19.97 -21.44 0.28
C SER A 312 -21.26 -20.67 0.53
N ARG A 313 -21.15 -19.42 0.99
CA ARG A 313 -22.30 -18.56 1.27
C ARG A 313 -21.93 -17.09 1.27
N SER A 314 -22.88 -16.25 0.85
CA SER A 314 -22.80 -14.81 1.07
C SER A 314 -22.91 -14.46 2.56
N GLU A 315 -22.21 -13.42 2.97
CA GLU A 315 -22.26 -12.88 4.32
C GLU A 315 -23.25 -11.72 4.42
N LYS A 316 -23.72 -11.39 5.63
CA LYS A 316 -24.57 -10.21 5.86
C LYS A 316 -23.72 -9.03 6.30
N PHE A 317 -24.05 -7.85 5.82
CA PHE A 317 -23.39 -6.60 6.19
C PHE A 317 -24.42 -5.51 6.47
N SER A 318 -24.11 -4.58 7.39
CA SER A 318 -25.00 -3.49 7.76
C SER A 318 -24.39 -2.15 7.36
N ILE A 319 -25.06 -1.39 6.49
CA ILE A 319 -24.67 -0.02 6.10
C ILE A 319 -25.79 0.92 6.51
N GLU A 320 -25.50 1.88 7.38
CA GLU A 320 -26.51 2.83 7.93
C GLU A 320 -27.76 2.13 8.51
N GLY A 321 -27.58 0.93 9.08
CA GLY A 321 -28.67 0.10 9.61
C GLY A 321 -29.47 -0.67 8.56
N VAL A 322 -29.14 -0.55 7.27
CA VAL A 322 -29.67 -1.40 6.19
C VAL A 322 -28.85 -2.68 6.11
N VAL A 323 -29.51 -3.83 6.24
CA VAL A 323 -28.85 -5.14 6.12
C VAL A 323 -28.91 -5.60 4.67
N ILE A 324 -27.73 -5.86 4.09
CA ILE A 324 -27.56 -6.38 2.73
C ILE A 324 -26.72 -7.65 2.76
N ASP A 325 -26.84 -8.46 1.72
CA ASP A 325 -25.94 -9.59 1.50
C ASP A 325 -24.72 -9.11 0.69
N VAL A 326 -23.53 -9.38 1.21
CA VAL A 326 -22.24 -9.09 0.59
C VAL A 326 -21.48 -10.39 0.50
N ASP A 327 -20.85 -10.64 -0.64
CA ASP A 327 -19.95 -11.78 -0.78
C ASP A 327 -18.50 -11.31 -0.64
N TYR A 328 -17.74 -12.00 0.21
CA TYR A 328 -16.30 -11.77 0.36
C TYR A 328 -15.48 -12.66 -0.58
N PHE A 329 -16.15 -13.53 -1.35
CA PHE A 329 -15.62 -14.41 -2.38
C PHE A 329 -14.40 -15.22 -1.90
N ASP A 330 -14.53 -15.87 -0.74
CA ASP A 330 -13.42 -16.60 -0.11
C ASP A 330 -12.88 -17.71 -1.04
N GLU A 331 -13.74 -18.37 -1.79
CA GLU A 331 -13.37 -19.36 -2.81
C GLU A 331 -12.64 -18.73 -3.99
N ARG A 332 -13.03 -17.52 -4.40
CA ARG A 332 -12.32 -16.79 -5.46
C ARG A 332 -10.93 -16.41 -4.97
N LYS A 333 -10.79 -15.92 -3.74
CA LYS A 333 -9.48 -15.62 -3.15
C LYS A 333 -8.59 -16.84 -3.07
N PHE A 334 -9.12 -17.98 -2.64
CA PHE A 334 -8.39 -19.25 -2.67
C PHE A 334 -7.90 -19.56 -4.09
N ALA A 335 -8.79 -19.49 -5.08
CA ALA A 335 -8.48 -19.79 -6.48
C ALA A 335 -7.47 -18.78 -7.08
N GLU A 336 -7.61 -17.50 -6.77
CA GLU A 336 -6.71 -16.40 -7.19
C GLU A 336 -5.30 -16.61 -6.63
N THR A 337 -5.15 -16.81 -5.30
CA THR A 337 -3.86 -17.09 -4.68
C THR A 337 -3.23 -18.37 -5.24
N ALA A 338 -4.04 -19.42 -5.46
CA ALA A 338 -3.58 -20.68 -6.06
C ALA A 338 -3.12 -20.50 -7.51
N ALA A 339 -3.83 -19.69 -8.30
CA ALA A 339 -3.43 -19.35 -9.67
C ALA A 339 -2.12 -18.57 -9.68
N ALA A 340 -1.98 -17.56 -8.80
CA ALA A 340 -0.75 -16.79 -8.65
C ALA A 340 0.45 -17.66 -8.24
N LYS A 341 0.25 -18.57 -7.27
CA LYS A 341 1.26 -19.58 -6.89
C LYS A 341 1.66 -20.45 -8.07
N ALA A 342 0.70 -20.97 -8.85
CA ALA A 342 0.98 -21.81 -10.02
C ALA A 342 1.76 -21.04 -11.10
N LYS A 343 1.40 -19.77 -11.35
CA LYS A 343 2.10 -18.86 -12.27
C LYS A 343 3.56 -18.66 -11.83
N VAL A 344 3.79 -18.34 -10.56
CA VAL A 344 5.14 -18.17 -9.99
C VAL A 344 5.94 -19.47 -10.06
N GLY A 345 5.31 -20.62 -9.80
CA GLY A 345 5.95 -21.92 -9.97
C GLY A 345 6.45 -22.19 -11.39
N LYS A 346 5.65 -21.80 -12.40
CA LYS A 346 6.06 -21.85 -13.82
C LYS A 346 7.24 -20.92 -14.07
N GLU A 347 7.24 -19.69 -13.55
CA GLU A 347 8.34 -18.75 -13.77
C GLU A 347 9.63 -19.21 -13.07
N ILE A 348 9.56 -19.72 -11.85
CA ILE A 348 10.71 -20.32 -11.15
C ILE A 348 11.29 -21.46 -11.99
N LEU A 349 10.44 -22.32 -12.56
CA LEU A 349 10.87 -23.39 -13.45
C LEU A 349 11.60 -22.85 -14.68
N ASN A 350 11.02 -21.86 -15.36
CA ASN A 350 11.60 -21.27 -16.57
C ASN A 350 12.95 -20.58 -16.28
N LEU A 351 13.04 -19.76 -15.22
CA LEU A 351 14.29 -19.09 -14.84
C LEU A 351 15.36 -20.09 -14.35
N THR A 352 14.96 -21.13 -13.61
CA THR A 352 15.87 -22.23 -13.23
C THR A 352 16.38 -22.96 -14.47
N TYR A 353 15.56 -23.11 -15.51
CA TYR A 353 16.01 -23.67 -16.77
C TYR A 353 16.97 -22.72 -17.49
N LYS A 354 16.64 -21.43 -17.62
CA LYS A 354 17.52 -20.40 -18.19
C LYS A 354 18.90 -20.37 -17.54
N SER A 355 18.98 -20.39 -16.21
CA SER A 355 20.28 -20.31 -15.51
C SER A 355 21.20 -21.49 -15.81
N ARG A 356 20.62 -22.68 -15.99
CA ARG A 356 21.34 -23.93 -16.30
C ARG A 356 21.58 -24.16 -17.80
N TYR A 357 20.87 -23.45 -18.68
CA TYR A 357 20.97 -23.66 -20.12
C TYR A 357 22.35 -23.30 -20.68
N VAL A 358 22.79 -24.09 -21.65
CA VAL A 358 23.93 -23.83 -22.52
C VAL A 358 23.59 -24.31 -23.94
N GLU A 359 24.07 -23.61 -24.95
CA GLU A 359 23.82 -23.97 -26.36
C GLU A 359 24.59 -25.22 -26.79
N ASP A 360 25.63 -25.62 -26.06
CA ASP A 360 26.45 -26.79 -26.38
C ASP A 360 25.67 -28.10 -26.19
N PRO A 361 25.48 -28.94 -27.22
CA PRO A 361 24.66 -30.16 -27.13
C PRO A 361 25.10 -31.13 -26.03
N ASP A 362 26.40 -31.26 -25.79
CA ASP A 362 26.95 -32.13 -24.74
C ASP A 362 26.62 -31.62 -23.32
N GLY A 363 26.39 -30.31 -23.17
CA GLY A 363 25.97 -29.65 -21.94
C GLY A 363 24.45 -29.49 -21.78
N GLN A 364 23.68 -29.84 -22.81
CA GLN A 364 22.21 -29.79 -22.77
C GLN A 364 21.60 -30.94 -21.94
N TRP A 365 20.36 -30.72 -21.48
CA TRP A 365 19.55 -31.53 -20.57
C TRP A 365 20.11 -32.90 -20.14
N GLN A 366 20.84 -32.92 -19.02
CA GLN A 366 21.19 -34.15 -18.28
C GLN A 366 20.21 -34.39 -17.09
N GLY A 367 19.00 -33.84 -17.19
CA GLY A 367 17.97 -33.80 -16.15
C GLY A 367 18.06 -32.63 -15.17
N TYR A 368 19.01 -31.69 -15.35
CA TYR A 368 19.29 -30.49 -14.52
C TYR A 368 18.87 -30.64 -13.05
N LYS A 369 19.38 -31.71 -12.44
CA LYS A 369 19.11 -32.01 -11.04
C LYS A 369 19.91 -31.07 -10.15
N ASP A 370 19.34 -30.81 -9.00
CA ASP A 370 20.07 -30.13 -7.94
C ASP A 370 21.25 -30.98 -7.49
N THR A 371 22.37 -30.32 -7.17
CA THR A 371 23.51 -30.95 -6.49
C THR A 371 23.14 -31.36 -5.07
N GLU A 372 22.29 -30.57 -4.41
CA GLU A 372 21.74 -30.83 -3.08
C GLU A 372 20.43 -31.62 -3.21
N LYS A 373 20.46 -32.93 -2.90
CA LYS A 373 19.30 -33.81 -3.11
C LYS A 373 18.09 -33.46 -2.25
N ASP A 374 18.33 -32.97 -1.04
CA ASP A 374 17.27 -32.68 -0.07
C ASP A 374 16.56 -31.35 -0.39
N ARG A 375 17.28 -30.38 -0.97
CA ARG A 375 16.72 -29.12 -1.46
C ARG A 375 15.88 -29.31 -2.74
N ASN A 376 16.44 -30.03 -3.71
CA ASN A 376 15.79 -30.39 -4.97
C ASN A 376 15.24 -29.18 -5.77
N TRP A 377 16.04 -28.13 -5.92
CA TRP A 377 15.75 -26.91 -6.70
C TRP A 377 16.23 -26.97 -8.16
N GLY A 378 16.50 -28.17 -8.68
CA GLY A 378 16.73 -28.38 -10.10
C GLY A 378 15.44 -28.22 -10.91
N VAL A 379 15.55 -28.18 -12.24
CA VAL A 379 14.40 -28.02 -13.15
C VAL A 379 13.38 -29.14 -12.93
N ALA A 380 13.84 -30.40 -12.82
CA ALA A 380 12.97 -31.53 -12.53
C ALA A 380 12.31 -31.45 -11.13
N GLY A 381 12.97 -30.84 -10.15
CA GLY A 381 12.47 -30.67 -8.79
C GLY A 381 11.36 -29.61 -8.73
N TRP A 382 11.61 -28.44 -9.30
CA TRP A 382 10.61 -27.37 -9.43
C TRP A 382 9.44 -27.78 -10.31
N GLY A 383 9.67 -28.49 -11.42
CA GLY A 383 8.59 -28.99 -12.27
C GLY A 383 7.61 -29.90 -11.51
N ARG A 384 8.14 -30.81 -10.68
CA ARG A 384 7.30 -31.66 -9.82
C ARG A 384 6.56 -30.86 -8.76
N ARG A 385 7.27 -29.96 -8.06
CA ARG A 385 6.70 -29.15 -6.96
C ARG A 385 5.59 -28.22 -7.47
N ALA A 386 5.83 -27.51 -8.56
CA ALA A 386 4.87 -26.60 -9.16
C ALA A 386 3.64 -27.36 -9.71
N PHE A 387 3.84 -28.46 -10.44
CA PHE A 387 2.75 -29.24 -11.00
C PHE A 387 1.89 -29.90 -9.91
N GLN A 388 2.51 -30.55 -8.92
CA GLN A 388 1.79 -31.18 -7.81
C GLN A 388 1.04 -30.14 -6.98
N GLY A 389 1.67 -28.99 -6.70
CA GLY A 389 1.03 -27.88 -6.01
C GLY A 389 -0.22 -27.39 -6.74
N ALA A 390 -0.10 -27.10 -8.04
CA ALA A 390 -1.22 -26.66 -8.86
C ALA A 390 -2.33 -27.72 -8.95
N PHE A 391 -1.99 -29.01 -9.04
CA PHE A 391 -2.97 -30.09 -9.05
C PHE A 391 -3.73 -30.20 -7.73
N ILE A 392 -3.04 -30.14 -6.58
CA ILE A 392 -3.66 -30.19 -5.25
C ILE A 392 -4.56 -28.97 -5.06
N ASP A 393 -4.07 -27.76 -5.38
CA ASP A 393 -4.85 -26.55 -5.25
C ASP A 393 -6.09 -26.57 -6.17
N TRP A 394 -5.94 -27.04 -7.41
CA TRP A 394 -7.08 -27.22 -8.32
C TRP A 394 -8.10 -28.23 -7.77
N ALA A 395 -7.64 -29.36 -7.23
CA ALA A 395 -8.53 -30.37 -6.64
C ALA A 395 -9.28 -29.81 -5.42
N THR A 396 -8.58 -29.07 -4.55
CA THR A 396 -9.18 -28.39 -3.39
C THR A 396 -10.19 -27.33 -3.82
N ALA A 397 -9.85 -26.49 -4.81
CA ALA A 397 -10.76 -25.47 -5.34
C ALA A 397 -12.03 -26.11 -5.92
N ASN A 398 -11.91 -27.23 -6.64
CA ASN A 398 -13.07 -27.97 -7.13
C ASN A 398 -13.88 -28.63 -5.99
N PHE A 399 -13.23 -29.01 -4.88
CA PHE A 399 -13.93 -29.58 -3.73
C PHE A 399 -14.77 -28.53 -3.01
N ILE A 400 -14.24 -27.32 -2.80
CA ILE A 400 -14.96 -26.24 -2.11
C ILE A 400 -16.03 -25.58 -3.01
N LEU A 401 -15.83 -25.55 -4.34
CA LEU A 401 -16.78 -24.94 -5.28
C LEU A 401 -17.81 -25.94 -5.86
N PRO A 402 -19.12 -25.65 -5.78
CA PRO A 402 -20.13 -26.45 -6.46
C PRO A 402 -19.99 -26.33 -7.98
N ALA A 403 -20.36 -27.38 -8.70
CA ALA A 403 -20.24 -27.41 -10.16
C ALA A 403 -21.15 -26.38 -10.86
N GLU A 404 -22.38 -26.21 -10.35
CA GLU A 404 -23.35 -25.21 -10.80
C GLU A 404 -24.23 -24.83 -9.60
N ASP A 405 -24.42 -23.53 -9.37
CA ASP A 405 -25.37 -23.02 -8.38
C ASP A 405 -26.65 -22.56 -9.10
N ASN A 406 -27.70 -23.37 -8.94
CA ASN A 406 -29.03 -23.16 -9.50
C ASN A 406 -30.02 -22.57 -8.49
N GLU A 407 -29.63 -22.45 -7.22
CA GLU A 407 -30.51 -22.00 -6.13
C GLU A 407 -30.36 -20.50 -5.88
N ASN A 408 -29.17 -19.95 -6.10
CA ASN A 408 -28.86 -18.53 -5.87
C ASN A 408 -28.71 -17.73 -7.17
N SER A 409 -28.81 -16.41 -7.06
CA SER A 409 -28.61 -15.47 -8.17
C SER A 409 -27.90 -14.20 -7.71
N GLY A 410 -27.31 -13.45 -8.66
CA GLY A 410 -26.55 -12.24 -8.37
C GLY A 410 -25.32 -12.53 -7.52
N ILE A 411 -25.07 -11.69 -6.51
CA ILE A 411 -23.90 -11.76 -5.62
C ILE A 411 -23.88 -13.07 -4.81
N LYS A 412 -25.01 -13.76 -4.65
CA LYS A 412 -25.10 -15.03 -3.91
C LYS A 412 -24.66 -16.25 -4.71
N LYS A 413 -24.48 -16.11 -6.03
CA LYS A 413 -24.16 -17.23 -6.91
C LYS A 413 -22.65 -17.47 -6.95
N VAL A 414 -22.22 -18.56 -6.32
CA VAL A 414 -20.80 -18.97 -6.27
C VAL A 414 -20.68 -20.39 -6.81
N ASP A 415 -20.09 -20.53 -8.00
CA ASP A 415 -19.85 -21.83 -8.62
C ASP A 415 -18.61 -21.78 -9.54
N ARG A 416 -18.26 -22.93 -10.13
CA ARG A 416 -17.10 -23.03 -11.03
C ARG A 416 -17.22 -22.22 -12.32
N THR A 417 -18.40 -21.68 -12.64
CA THR A 417 -18.60 -20.80 -13.80
C THR A 417 -18.34 -19.34 -13.47
N THR A 418 -18.49 -18.94 -12.20
CA THR A 418 -18.26 -17.56 -11.72
C THR A 418 -16.84 -17.33 -11.18
N VAL A 419 -16.05 -18.39 -10.96
CA VAL A 419 -14.64 -18.33 -10.53
C VAL A 419 -13.71 -18.73 -11.68
N THR A 420 -13.30 -17.74 -12.48
CA THR A 420 -12.47 -17.95 -13.68
C THR A 420 -11.03 -18.39 -13.36
N ASP A 421 -10.50 -18.04 -12.20
CA ASP A 421 -9.14 -18.38 -11.75
C ASP A 421 -8.90 -19.89 -11.67
N LEU A 422 -9.96 -20.69 -11.55
CA LEU A 422 -9.87 -22.15 -11.57
C LEU A 422 -9.35 -22.69 -12.92
N LEU A 423 -9.67 -22.01 -14.02
CA LEU A 423 -9.12 -22.31 -15.34
C LEU A 423 -7.65 -21.91 -15.42
N GLU A 424 -7.26 -20.82 -14.75
CA GLU A 424 -5.89 -20.33 -14.73
C GLU A 424 -4.94 -21.30 -14.01
N ILE A 425 -5.34 -21.89 -12.89
CA ILE A 425 -4.56 -22.94 -12.21
C ILE A 425 -4.26 -24.10 -13.17
N ALA A 426 -5.28 -24.55 -13.90
CA ALA A 426 -5.14 -25.64 -14.87
C ALA A 426 -4.30 -25.24 -16.09
N ALA A 427 -4.41 -24.00 -16.56
CA ALA A 427 -3.59 -23.46 -17.63
C ALA A 427 -2.11 -23.40 -17.23
N GLN A 428 -1.81 -22.88 -16.03
CA GLN A 428 -0.44 -22.83 -15.52
C GLN A 428 0.15 -24.21 -15.28
N ALA A 429 -0.63 -25.20 -14.83
CA ALA A 429 -0.17 -26.59 -14.74
C ALA A 429 0.23 -27.17 -16.12
N ARG A 430 -0.52 -26.84 -17.19
CA ARG A 430 -0.15 -27.23 -18.56
C ARG A 430 1.11 -26.50 -19.03
N ASN A 431 1.28 -25.23 -18.67
CA ASN A 431 2.49 -24.48 -18.99
C ASN A 431 3.72 -25.06 -18.29
N VAL A 432 3.60 -25.47 -17.01
CA VAL A 432 4.65 -26.19 -16.28
C VAL A 432 5.03 -27.50 -17.00
N GLN A 433 4.03 -28.29 -17.41
CA GLN A 433 4.28 -29.50 -18.18
C GLN A 433 4.97 -29.18 -19.51
N GLN A 434 4.53 -28.14 -20.21
CA GLN A 434 5.11 -27.71 -21.48
C GLN A 434 6.58 -27.30 -21.33
N GLU A 435 6.95 -26.58 -20.27
CA GLU A 435 8.35 -26.21 -20.01
C GLU A 435 9.24 -27.43 -19.74
N ILE A 436 8.71 -28.46 -19.06
CA ILE A 436 9.41 -29.74 -18.90
C ILE A 436 9.51 -30.47 -20.24
N ASP A 437 8.44 -30.52 -21.02
CA ASP A 437 8.43 -31.16 -22.34
C ASP A 437 9.41 -30.45 -23.29
N HIS A 438 9.53 -29.12 -23.21
CA HIS A 438 10.54 -28.34 -23.94
C HIS A 438 11.94 -28.82 -23.58
N ALA A 439 12.26 -28.90 -22.28
CA ALA A 439 13.55 -29.35 -21.81
C ALA A 439 13.84 -30.82 -22.21
N ASP A 440 12.86 -31.72 -22.11
CA ASP A 440 12.97 -33.14 -22.47
C ASP A 440 13.13 -33.36 -23.98
N THR A 441 12.56 -32.46 -24.81
CA THR A 441 12.69 -32.50 -26.27
C THR A 441 13.92 -31.75 -26.79
N GLY A 442 14.73 -31.15 -25.90
CA GLY A 442 15.91 -30.38 -26.26
C GLY A 442 15.61 -28.99 -26.83
N LEU A 443 14.38 -28.48 -26.68
CA LEU A 443 14.06 -27.09 -26.99
C LEU A 443 14.64 -26.19 -25.91
N ASN A 444 15.13 -25.01 -26.29
CA ASN A 444 15.66 -24.04 -25.35
C ASN A 444 14.56 -23.44 -24.42
N PRO A 445 14.94 -22.72 -23.35
CA PRO A 445 13.99 -22.07 -22.43
C PRO A 445 13.07 -21.01 -23.06
N LEU A 446 13.32 -20.61 -24.32
CA LEU A 446 12.44 -19.73 -25.08
C LEU A 446 11.39 -20.52 -25.88
N GLY A 447 11.43 -21.86 -25.86
CA GLY A 447 10.56 -22.76 -26.62
C GLY A 447 10.96 -22.91 -28.08
N LEU A 448 12.23 -22.64 -28.42
CA LEU A 448 12.78 -22.76 -29.77
C LEU A 448 13.73 -23.96 -29.84
N ALA A 449 13.74 -24.65 -30.99
CA ALA A 449 14.70 -25.74 -31.19
C ALA A 449 16.12 -25.18 -31.34
N SER A 450 17.13 -25.87 -30.81
CA SER A 450 18.53 -25.46 -30.91
C SER A 450 19.04 -25.42 -32.36
N ASP A 451 18.40 -26.13 -33.28
CA ASP A 451 18.72 -26.16 -34.70
C ASP A 451 17.79 -25.29 -35.56
N VAL A 452 16.91 -24.49 -34.95
CA VAL A 452 16.00 -23.62 -35.70
C VAL A 452 16.76 -22.54 -36.45
N VAL A 453 16.46 -22.40 -37.74
CA VAL A 453 16.93 -21.29 -38.57
C VAL A 453 15.71 -20.62 -39.23
N PRO A 454 15.52 -19.30 -39.09
CA PRO A 454 14.39 -18.60 -39.68
C PRO A 454 14.57 -18.37 -41.19
N PHE A 455 13.56 -18.69 -42.00
CA PHE A 455 13.61 -18.62 -43.48
C PHE A 455 12.55 -17.73 -44.14
N ASP A 456 12.00 -16.75 -43.41
CA ASP A 456 11.05 -15.77 -43.96
C ASP A 456 11.72 -14.59 -44.66
N ILE A 457 12.43 -14.89 -45.74
CA ILE A 457 13.27 -13.94 -46.50
C ILE A 457 12.49 -13.35 -47.67
N ASP A 458 12.61 -12.04 -47.88
CA ASP A 458 12.20 -11.38 -49.12
C ASP A 458 13.30 -11.54 -50.18
N PRO A 459 13.09 -12.38 -51.22
CA PRO A 459 14.08 -12.62 -52.26
C PRO A 459 14.39 -11.36 -53.09
N SER A 460 13.50 -10.37 -53.13
CA SER A 460 13.73 -9.12 -53.87
C SER A 460 14.82 -8.26 -53.24
N ARG A 461 15.02 -8.38 -51.91
CA ARG A 461 16.03 -7.65 -51.16
C ARG A 461 17.42 -8.31 -51.17
N LEU A 462 17.54 -9.55 -51.64
CA LEU A 462 18.85 -10.21 -51.79
C LEU A 462 19.61 -9.78 -53.07
N LEU A 463 19.00 -8.97 -53.93
CA LEU A 463 19.59 -8.50 -55.17
C LEU A 463 20.73 -7.49 -54.93
N PRO A 464 21.97 -7.77 -55.40
CA PRO A 464 23.04 -6.78 -55.40
C PRO A 464 22.60 -5.54 -56.21
N GLY A 465 22.51 -4.39 -55.55
CA GLY A 465 22.08 -3.11 -56.16
C GLY A 465 20.62 -2.73 -55.95
N ALA A 466 19.82 -3.52 -55.23
CA ALA A 466 18.52 -3.05 -54.73
C ALA A 466 18.70 -1.87 -53.77
N ALA A 467 17.78 -0.90 -53.78
CA ALA A 467 17.87 0.31 -52.94
C ALA A 467 17.85 -0.01 -51.42
N ASN A 468 17.30 -1.15 -51.04
CA ASN A 468 17.18 -1.67 -49.67
C ASN A 468 17.73 -3.12 -49.57
N ALA A 469 18.84 -3.39 -50.26
CA ALA A 469 19.46 -4.72 -50.28
C ALA A 469 19.83 -5.19 -48.86
N ALA A 470 19.37 -6.38 -48.48
CA ALA A 470 19.55 -6.94 -47.15
C ALA A 470 19.67 -8.48 -47.20
N GLY A 471 20.68 -9.01 -46.51
CA GLY A 471 20.89 -10.46 -46.31
C GLY A 471 19.83 -11.11 -45.42
N GLN A 472 19.96 -12.41 -45.17
CA GLN A 472 19.01 -13.14 -44.33
C GLN A 472 19.01 -12.61 -42.89
N PHE A 473 20.20 -12.46 -42.31
CA PHE A 473 20.40 -11.90 -40.97
C PHE A 473 19.80 -10.49 -40.86
N GLU A 474 20.09 -9.61 -41.81
CA GLU A 474 19.66 -8.20 -41.76
C GLU A 474 18.12 -8.08 -41.75
N GLN A 475 17.42 -8.91 -42.52
CA GLN A 475 15.96 -8.91 -42.54
C GLN A 475 15.32 -9.43 -41.24
N VAL A 476 15.96 -10.41 -40.57
CA VAL A 476 15.50 -10.92 -39.27
C VAL A 476 15.88 -9.96 -38.14
N TYR A 477 17.06 -9.33 -38.23
CA TYR A 477 17.53 -8.27 -37.34
C TYR A 477 16.55 -7.10 -37.28
N GLU A 478 16.05 -6.62 -38.44
CA GLU A 478 15.04 -5.55 -38.48
C GLU A 478 13.79 -5.91 -37.65
N ARG A 479 13.32 -7.17 -37.72
CA ARG A 479 12.18 -7.63 -36.91
C ARG A 479 12.52 -7.74 -35.42
N ALA A 480 13.74 -8.15 -35.09
CA ALA A 480 14.21 -8.18 -33.71
C ALA A 480 14.26 -6.78 -33.09
N ILE A 481 14.72 -5.78 -33.85
CA ILE A 481 14.70 -4.37 -33.41
C ILE A 481 13.26 -3.90 -33.19
N SER A 482 12.32 -4.17 -34.10
CA SER A 482 10.91 -3.78 -33.87
C SER A 482 10.29 -4.45 -32.64
N ALA A 483 10.65 -5.71 -32.34
CA ALA A 483 10.20 -6.38 -31.12
C ALA A 483 10.81 -5.75 -29.85
N LEU A 484 12.08 -5.35 -29.90
CA LEU A 484 12.77 -4.64 -28.82
C LEU A 484 12.16 -3.25 -28.56
N GLU A 485 11.84 -2.50 -29.63
CA GLU A 485 11.17 -1.20 -29.54
C GLU A 485 9.79 -1.32 -28.88
N ASN A 486 9.00 -2.33 -29.24
CA ASN A 486 7.72 -2.61 -28.60
C ASN A 486 7.87 -2.92 -27.10
N ALA A 487 8.87 -3.72 -26.73
CA ALA A 487 9.14 -4.04 -25.33
C ALA A 487 9.59 -2.79 -24.54
N GLN A 488 10.37 -1.90 -25.16
CA GLN A 488 10.80 -0.63 -24.57
C GLN A 488 9.60 0.31 -24.30
N VAL A 489 8.66 0.44 -25.23
CA VAL A 489 7.46 1.27 -25.04
C VAL A 489 6.64 0.80 -23.83
N ILE A 490 6.49 -0.52 -23.66
CA ILE A 490 5.77 -1.10 -22.53
C ILE A 490 6.56 -0.91 -21.23
N PHE A 491 7.89 -1.05 -21.28
CA PHE A 491 8.77 -0.80 -20.14
C PHE A 491 8.71 0.64 -19.64
N ASP A 492 8.74 1.62 -20.54
CA ASP A 492 8.63 3.04 -20.18
C ASP A 492 7.25 3.35 -19.55
N HIS A 493 6.18 2.69 -20.00
CA HIS A 493 4.86 2.80 -19.38
C HIS A 493 4.81 2.23 -17.96
N ALA A 494 5.41 1.06 -17.73
CA ALA A 494 5.52 0.48 -16.39
C ALA A 494 6.32 1.40 -15.45
N ASN A 495 7.41 2.01 -15.94
CA ASN A 495 8.20 2.97 -15.18
C ASN A 495 7.45 4.27 -14.85
N ASP A 496 6.57 4.77 -15.72
CA ASP A 496 5.71 5.93 -15.40
C ASP A 496 4.81 5.62 -14.19
N LEU A 497 4.22 4.42 -14.14
CA LEU A 497 3.42 3.98 -13.00
C LEU A 497 4.25 3.86 -11.72
N LYS A 498 5.46 3.30 -11.80
CA LYS A 498 6.39 3.22 -10.67
C LYS A 498 6.78 4.59 -10.14
N ASN A 499 7.03 5.56 -11.02
CA ASN A 499 7.34 6.93 -10.62
C ASN A 499 6.15 7.64 -9.95
N ARG A 500 4.90 7.33 -10.34
CA ARG A 500 3.70 7.82 -9.64
C ARG A 500 3.56 7.26 -8.23
N ILE A 501 3.92 5.98 -8.01
CA ILE A 501 3.95 5.39 -6.67
C ILE A 501 4.99 6.12 -5.80
N ARG A 502 6.19 6.37 -6.35
CA ARG A 502 7.22 7.17 -5.66
C ARG A 502 6.75 8.60 -5.35
N GLU A 503 6.06 9.25 -6.29
CA GLU A 503 5.49 10.58 -6.06
C GLU A 503 4.48 10.57 -4.90
N VAL A 504 3.63 9.54 -4.80
CA VAL A 504 2.72 9.37 -3.66
C VAL A 504 3.48 9.13 -2.36
N ALA A 505 4.55 8.32 -2.38
CA ALA A 505 5.40 8.05 -1.22
C ALA A 505 6.09 9.34 -0.73
N ASN A 506 6.81 10.04 -1.61
CA ASN A 506 7.50 11.29 -1.26
C ASN A 506 6.53 12.37 -0.75
N ASN A 507 5.36 12.52 -1.38
CA ASN A 507 4.32 13.43 -0.89
C ASN A 507 3.75 13.02 0.48
N SER A 508 3.81 11.73 0.82
CA SER A 508 3.42 11.20 2.13
C SER A 508 4.49 11.43 3.18
N ASP A 509 5.76 11.34 2.81
CA ASP A 509 6.90 11.59 3.71
C ASP A 509 6.94 13.08 4.08
N ASP A 510 6.87 13.97 3.09
CA ASP A 510 6.71 15.42 3.30
C ASP A 510 5.50 15.75 4.18
N PHE A 511 4.40 15.01 4.00
CA PHE A 511 3.21 15.18 4.82
C PHE A 511 3.41 14.69 6.25
N THR A 512 4.17 13.61 6.45
CA THR A 512 4.51 13.07 7.77
C THR A 512 5.35 14.05 8.56
N GLU A 513 6.39 14.64 7.96
CA GLU A 513 7.20 15.69 8.59
C GLU A 513 6.35 16.89 9.01
N GLN A 514 5.46 17.36 8.13
CA GLN A 514 4.53 18.45 8.45
C GLN A 514 3.59 18.11 9.61
N VAL A 515 3.17 16.84 9.72
CA VAL A 515 2.33 16.35 10.83
C VAL A 515 3.11 16.35 12.13
N LEU A 516 4.34 15.83 12.14
CA LEU A 516 5.20 15.81 13.32
C LEU A 516 5.51 17.23 13.82
N ASP A 517 5.86 18.15 12.92
CA ASP A 517 6.14 19.54 13.27
C ASP A 517 4.90 20.26 13.83
N GLN A 518 3.73 20.05 13.22
CA GLN A 518 2.49 20.66 13.67
C GLN A 518 1.99 20.08 15.00
N ASP A 519 2.18 18.79 15.25
CA ASP A 519 1.83 18.16 16.52
C ASP A 519 2.74 18.64 17.65
N ARG A 520 4.04 18.82 17.38
CA ARG A 520 4.98 19.46 18.30
C ARG A 520 4.58 20.90 18.62
N ASP A 521 4.16 21.69 17.63
CA ASP A 521 3.63 23.05 17.85
C ASP A 521 2.40 23.04 18.75
N TYR A 522 1.42 22.17 18.47
CA TYR A 522 0.22 22.04 19.30
C TYR A 522 0.58 21.68 20.74
N ARG A 523 1.49 20.71 20.94
CA ARG A 523 1.96 20.32 22.27
C ARG A 523 2.63 21.47 23.01
N ASN A 524 3.55 22.20 22.36
CA ASN A 524 4.23 23.34 22.98
C ASN A 524 3.23 24.43 23.39
N ARG A 525 2.28 24.77 22.52
CA ARG A 525 1.23 25.76 22.83
C ARG A 525 0.28 25.29 23.94
N LEU A 526 0.01 23.99 24.03
CA LEU A 526 -0.75 23.41 25.14
C LEU A 526 0.05 23.48 26.45
N ILE A 527 1.38 23.27 26.42
CA ILE A 527 2.25 23.43 27.60
C ILE A 527 2.28 24.91 28.03
N GLU A 528 2.34 25.86 27.09
CA GLU A 528 2.25 27.29 27.40
C GLU A 528 0.93 27.63 28.13
N ILE A 529 -0.18 27.00 27.75
CA ILE A 529 -1.50 27.27 28.34
C ILE A 529 -1.71 26.53 29.67
N PHE A 530 -1.50 25.21 29.69
CA PHE A 530 -1.83 24.35 30.83
C PHE A 530 -0.66 24.06 31.77
N GLY A 531 0.58 24.38 31.37
CA GLY A 531 1.79 24.06 32.12
C GLY A 531 2.14 22.58 32.10
N THR A 532 3.29 22.22 32.66
CA THR A 532 3.68 20.82 32.89
C THR A 532 3.05 20.29 34.18
N PRO A 533 2.80 18.97 34.32
CA PRO A 533 2.40 18.37 35.59
C PRO A 533 3.43 18.57 36.71
N TYR A 534 2.98 18.32 37.94
CA TYR A 534 3.83 18.30 39.12
C TYR A 534 4.75 17.07 39.12
N GLU A 535 6.04 17.24 39.46
CA GLU A 535 7.01 16.13 39.49
C GLU A 535 6.55 14.97 40.39
N GLY A 536 5.95 15.28 41.54
CA GLY A 536 5.43 14.30 42.48
C GLY A 536 4.19 13.56 41.97
N THR A 537 3.60 13.94 40.82
CA THR A 537 2.46 13.27 40.16
C THR A 537 2.88 12.38 38.98
N ILE A 538 4.19 12.33 38.67
CA ILE A 538 4.80 11.53 37.61
C ILE A 538 5.45 10.27 38.23
N GLY A 539 5.12 9.08 37.74
CA GLY A 539 5.68 7.80 38.19
C GLY A 539 4.68 6.64 38.25
N SER A 540 5.18 5.43 38.54
CA SER A 540 4.33 4.23 38.70
C SER A 540 3.30 4.42 39.82
N GLY A 541 2.02 4.15 39.54
CA GLY A 541 0.91 4.32 40.49
C GLY A 541 0.39 5.75 40.66
N LYS A 542 0.83 6.71 39.83
CA LYS A 542 0.45 8.13 39.91
C LYS A 542 -0.36 8.58 38.69
N THR A 543 -0.86 9.83 38.72
CA THR A 543 -1.71 10.41 37.68
C THR A 543 -1.01 10.55 36.33
N TYR A 544 0.33 10.65 36.29
CA TYR A 544 1.13 10.64 35.05
C TYR A 544 2.21 9.54 35.14
N PRO A 545 2.62 8.91 34.03
CA PRO A 545 3.52 7.76 34.00
C PRO A 545 4.96 8.23 34.14
N ALA A 546 5.85 7.32 34.52
CA ALA A 546 7.25 7.64 34.70
C ALA A 546 7.88 8.15 33.40
N GLY A 547 8.30 9.42 33.37
CA GLY A 547 8.97 10.04 32.24
C GLY A 547 8.22 11.21 31.59
N PHE A 548 6.96 11.46 31.95
CA PHE A 548 6.04 12.42 31.29
C PHE A 548 6.52 13.90 31.28
N GLN A 549 6.38 14.58 30.14
CA GLN A 549 6.91 15.91 29.79
C GLN A 549 5.87 16.73 29.00
N GLY A 550 4.61 16.31 28.99
CA GLY A 550 3.53 16.98 28.28
C GLY A 550 2.86 18.09 29.06
N PRO A 551 1.79 18.66 28.49
CA PRO A 551 0.93 19.58 29.21
C PRO A 551 0.08 18.84 30.24
N ASP A 552 -0.31 19.55 31.29
CA ASP A 552 -1.16 19.02 32.36
C ASP A 552 -2.64 19.04 31.93
N TYR A 553 -3.17 17.91 31.47
CA TYR A 553 -4.58 17.81 31.05
C TYR A 553 -5.55 17.62 32.21
N PHE A 554 -5.09 17.07 33.35
CA PHE A 554 -5.97 16.59 34.43
C PHE A 554 -5.89 17.41 35.71
N LEU A 555 -4.69 17.90 36.06
CA LEU A 555 -4.41 18.60 37.31
C LEU A 555 -4.13 20.09 37.10
N TYR A 556 -4.43 20.64 35.91
CA TYR A 556 -4.15 22.05 35.59
C TYR A 556 -4.84 23.05 36.54
N MET A 557 -5.93 22.63 37.18
CA MET A 557 -6.70 23.44 38.13
C MET A 557 -6.01 23.58 39.51
N TYR A 558 -4.93 22.84 39.74
CA TYR A 558 -4.14 22.92 40.97
C TYR A 558 -3.07 24.01 40.87
N VAL A 559 -3.01 24.85 41.90
CA VAL A 559 -2.03 25.92 42.09
C VAL A 559 -1.26 25.73 43.39
N ASP A 560 -0.08 26.32 43.48
CA ASP A 560 0.82 26.19 44.63
C ASP A 560 0.37 26.99 45.85
N VAL A 561 -0.50 27.98 45.65
CA VAL A 561 -1.11 28.79 46.72
C VAL A 561 -2.55 29.13 46.31
N ASN A 562 -3.53 28.64 47.06
CA ASN A 562 -4.95 28.83 46.78
C ASN A 562 -5.65 29.82 47.74
N GLU A 563 -4.98 30.27 48.81
CA GLU A 563 -5.46 31.28 49.76
C GLU A 563 -4.32 32.13 50.31
N ILE A 564 -4.63 33.35 50.78
CA ILE A 564 -3.68 34.23 51.48
C ILE A 564 -4.09 34.31 52.96
N SER A 565 -3.40 33.54 53.81
CA SER A 565 -3.54 33.49 55.28
C SER A 565 -2.22 33.81 56.00
N ASP A 566 -2.26 34.05 57.32
CA ASP A 566 -1.07 34.30 58.16
C ASP A 566 0.00 33.19 58.07
N GLU A 567 -0.36 31.98 57.62
CA GLU A 567 0.55 30.84 57.43
C GLU A 567 1.21 30.81 56.03
N THR A 568 0.62 31.49 55.05
CA THR A 568 1.07 31.52 53.63
C THR A 568 1.82 32.79 53.26
N VAL A 569 1.78 33.83 54.10
CA VAL A 569 2.55 35.08 53.93
C VAL A 569 3.93 34.90 54.58
N PRO A 570 5.06 35.10 53.86
CA PRO A 570 6.38 34.98 54.47
C PRO A 570 6.56 36.03 55.58
N PRO A 571 7.07 35.67 56.78
CA PRO A 571 7.44 36.66 57.77
C PRO A 571 8.53 37.59 57.21
N PRO A 572 8.62 38.86 57.66
CA PRO A 572 9.67 39.77 57.22
C PRO A 572 11.03 39.25 57.71
N VAL A 573 11.76 38.55 56.84
CA VAL A 573 13.13 38.10 57.12
C VAL A 573 14.09 39.06 56.44
N SER A 574 14.97 39.71 57.21
CA SER A 574 16.12 40.40 56.64
C SER A 574 17.17 39.37 56.22
N CYS A 575 17.85 39.65 55.12
CA CYS A 575 18.92 38.82 54.56
C CYS A 575 20.17 38.66 55.46
N GLU A 576 20.17 39.24 56.66
CA GLU A 576 21.24 39.09 57.65
C GLU A 576 21.11 37.81 58.48
N ASP A 577 19.89 37.26 58.64
CA ASP A 577 19.65 36.18 59.61
C ASP A 577 19.47 34.77 58.99
N ASN A 578 19.31 34.64 57.67
CA ASN A 578 19.17 33.33 57.01
C ASN A 578 19.78 33.29 55.58
N PRO A 579 20.98 32.72 55.38
CA PRO A 579 21.65 32.65 54.07
C PRO A 579 20.90 31.83 53.01
N ASP A 580 20.01 30.93 53.41
CA ASP A 580 19.25 30.05 52.51
C ASP A 580 17.99 30.72 51.93
N SER A 581 17.71 31.97 52.32
CA SER A 581 16.55 32.76 51.84
C SER A 581 16.89 33.73 50.70
N CYS A 582 18.12 33.69 50.16
CA CYS A 582 18.54 34.46 49.00
C CYS A 582 18.51 33.60 47.72
N ILE A 583 17.80 34.05 46.68
CA ILE A 583 17.88 33.45 45.34
C ILE A 583 19.26 33.78 44.74
N TYR A 584 20.14 32.78 44.67
CA TYR A 584 21.35 32.84 43.87
C TYR A 584 21.09 32.21 42.50
N ALA A 585 21.04 33.03 41.44
CA ALA A 585 21.00 32.53 40.08
C ALA A 585 22.40 32.02 39.67
N TYR A 586 22.59 30.71 39.67
CA TYR A 586 23.76 30.07 39.05
C TYR A 586 23.40 29.56 37.66
N PHE A 587 23.87 30.25 36.63
CA PHE A 587 23.96 29.68 35.29
C PHE A 587 25.13 28.69 35.26
N LYS A 588 24.85 27.41 35.02
CA LYS A 588 25.86 26.40 34.68
C LYS A 588 25.43 25.68 33.40
N SER A 589 26.29 25.71 32.37
CA SER A 589 26.09 24.95 31.14
C SER A 589 26.19 23.45 31.41
N MET A 590 25.37 22.66 30.72
CA MET A 590 25.48 21.20 30.68
C MET A 590 26.89 20.75 30.31
N ALA A 591 27.46 19.90 31.16
CA ALA A 591 28.35 18.83 30.73
C ALA A 591 27.82 17.57 31.41
N ILE A 592 27.52 16.57 30.58
CA ILE A 592 27.11 15.22 30.96
C ILE A 592 28.35 14.53 31.53
N ASP A 593 28.25 13.97 32.73
CA ASP A 593 29.15 12.91 33.19
C ASP A 593 28.32 11.85 33.95
N ASP A 594 28.14 10.74 33.24
CA ASP A 594 28.06 9.34 33.68
C ASP A 594 27.75 9.09 35.17
N TYR A 595 26.53 8.63 35.47
CA TYR A 595 26.19 8.05 36.77
C TYR A 595 25.61 6.65 36.61
N THR A 596 26.46 5.66 36.87
CA THR A 596 26.10 4.26 37.02
C THR A 596 25.60 3.99 38.44
N VAL A 597 24.36 3.52 38.58
CA VAL A 597 23.82 3.00 39.85
C VAL A 597 23.81 1.49 39.82
N THR A 598 24.55 0.88 40.73
CA THR A 598 24.48 -0.55 41.03
C THR A 598 23.36 -0.77 42.05
N VAL A 599 22.29 -1.47 41.67
CA VAL A 599 21.25 -1.89 42.64
C VAL A 599 21.66 -3.23 43.24
N SER A 600 21.67 -3.31 44.56
CA SER A 600 21.85 -4.55 45.30
C SER A 600 20.50 -5.23 45.51
N ASP A 601 20.51 -6.52 45.24
CA ASP A 601 19.40 -7.46 45.30
C ASP A 601 18.85 -7.62 46.73
N SER A 602 17.59 -8.06 46.83
CA SER A 602 16.79 -8.39 48.03
C SER A 602 16.08 -7.26 48.79
N ASP A 603 14.86 -6.93 48.35
CA ASP A 603 13.62 -7.06 49.17
C ASP A 603 12.45 -6.36 48.46
N VAL A 604 11.68 -7.11 47.64
CA VAL A 604 10.41 -6.64 47.07
C VAL A 604 9.31 -7.62 47.48
N GLY A 605 8.51 -7.20 48.46
CA GLY A 605 7.18 -7.75 48.69
C GLY A 605 6.20 -7.13 47.70
N TYR A 606 5.75 -7.91 46.72
CA TYR A 606 4.75 -7.53 45.73
C TYR A 606 3.40 -7.21 46.39
N ALA A 607 2.99 -5.94 46.31
CA ALA A 607 1.58 -5.56 46.33
C ALA A 607 1.20 -5.15 44.90
N ASP A 608 0.42 -6.01 44.27
CA ASP A 608 -0.10 -5.98 42.91
C ASP A 608 -1.24 -4.95 42.78
N SER A 609 -1.05 -3.92 41.96
CA SER A 609 -2.13 -3.11 41.41
C SER A 609 -1.73 -2.50 40.07
N ASN A 610 -2.25 -3.10 39.00
CA ASN A 610 -2.13 -2.72 37.59
C ASN A 610 -2.55 -1.26 37.34
N VAL A 611 -1.67 -0.46 36.73
CA VAL A 611 -2.03 0.80 36.05
C VAL A 611 -1.73 0.64 34.57
N SER A 612 -2.72 0.98 33.75
CA SER A 612 -2.65 0.98 32.29
C SER A 612 -1.79 2.15 31.82
N PHE A 613 -0.85 1.89 30.92
CA PHE A 613 -0.05 2.92 30.24
C PHE A 613 -0.84 3.65 29.13
N SER A 614 -2.15 3.36 28.99
CA SER A 614 -3.06 3.83 27.94
C SER A 614 -3.39 5.32 27.91
N ASP A 615 -3.08 6.06 28.97
CA ASP A 615 -3.69 7.37 29.22
C ASP A 615 -2.72 8.55 29.00
N PHE A 616 -1.54 8.31 28.40
CA PHE A 616 -0.43 9.26 28.33
C PHE A 616 0.31 9.21 27.00
N PHE A 617 0.91 10.34 26.59
CA PHE A 617 1.58 10.46 25.29
C PHE A 617 3.03 9.95 25.37
N GLU A 618 3.49 9.26 24.33
CA GLU A 618 4.84 8.68 24.27
C GLU A 618 5.92 9.76 24.10
N THR A 619 5.61 10.83 23.36
CA THR A 619 6.52 11.99 23.23
C THR A 619 6.68 12.77 24.54
N ASP A 620 5.77 12.56 25.49
CA ASP A 620 5.90 13.08 26.84
C ASP A 620 6.91 12.27 27.64
N LEU A 621 7.32 11.07 27.25
CA LEU A 621 8.27 10.24 28.02
C LEU A 621 9.73 10.54 27.62
N SER A 622 10.67 10.55 28.58
CA SER A 622 12.11 10.65 28.26
C SER A 622 12.61 9.36 27.59
N SER A 623 13.35 9.51 26.48
CA SER A 623 13.87 8.46 25.61
C SER A 623 14.77 7.38 26.25
N ASP A 624 15.19 7.56 27.51
CA ASP A 624 16.23 6.72 28.13
C ASP A 624 15.74 5.57 29.03
N THR A 625 14.42 5.32 29.16
CA THR A 625 13.91 4.52 30.31
C THR A 625 13.05 3.29 30.06
N VAL A 626 12.82 2.78 28.84
CA VAL A 626 12.03 1.55 28.71
C VAL A 626 12.56 0.57 27.65
N SER A 627 13.39 -0.38 28.09
CA SER A 627 13.43 -1.72 27.48
C SER A 627 12.22 -2.50 27.96
N LEU A 628 11.25 -2.74 27.07
CA LEU A 628 10.08 -3.57 27.33
C LEU A 628 10.50 -5.06 27.38
N SER A 629 10.81 -5.58 28.56
CA SER A 629 10.81 -7.03 28.78
C SER A 629 9.43 -7.50 29.20
N GLU A 630 8.82 -8.27 28.30
CA GLU A 630 8.01 -9.48 28.51
C GLU A 630 7.11 -9.55 29.75
N SER A 631 5.80 -9.70 29.48
CA SER A 631 4.73 -10.24 30.33
C SER A 631 4.12 -9.35 31.41
N VAL A 632 3.04 -8.61 31.07
CA VAL A 632 1.97 -8.29 32.02
C VAL A 632 0.61 -8.35 31.31
N TYR A 633 -0.20 -9.34 31.70
CA TYR A 633 -1.62 -9.44 31.37
C TYR A 633 -2.40 -8.40 32.17
N THR A 634 -3.40 -7.74 31.59
CA THR A 634 -4.75 -7.67 32.19
C THR A 634 -5.77 -7.01 31.26
N THR A 635 -6.97 -7.58 31.30
CA THR A 635 -8.23 -7.09 30.74
C THR A 635 -8.87 -6.06 31.66
N ASN A 636 -9.32 -4.92 31.14
CA ASN A 636 -10.67 -4.36 31.28
C ASN A 636 -10.69 -2.83 31.11
N PHE A 637 -11.77 -2.35 30.47
CA PHE A 637 -12.23 -0.97 30.35
C PHE A 637 -11.79 -0.06 31.51
N ASN A 638 -10.79 0.79 31.29
CA ASN A 638 -10.34 1.75 32.29
C ASN A 638 -10.96 3.12 32.05
N ILE A 639 -11.89 3.48 32.93
CA ILE A 639 -12.12 4.86 33.31
C ILE A 639 -10.98 5.20 34.27
N LEU A 640 -10.06 6.10 33.89
CA LEU A 640 -9.04 6.62 34.80
C LEU A 640 -9.73 7.34 35.95
N ASN A 641 -9.79 6.71 37.12
CA ASN A 641 -10.42 7.26 38.30
C ASN A 641 -9.40 8.18 39.01
N VAL A 642 -9.25 9.41 38.49
CA VAL A 642 -8.37 10.41 39.10
C VAL A 642 -8.97 10.86 40.43
N GLY A 643 -8.34 10.45 41.54
CA GLY A 643 -8.71 10.90 42.87
C GLY A 643 -8.29 12.35 43.09
N PHE A 644 -9.24 13.28 42.99
CA PHE A 644 -9.01 14.66 43.37
C PHE A 644 -8.99 14.79 44.90
N PRO A 645 -7.90 15.23 45.56
CA PRO A 645 -7.96 15.61 46.96
C PRO A 645 -9.01 16.71 47.14
N LYS A 646 -9.93 16.50 48.08
CA LYS A 646 -11.05 17.42 48.34
C LYS A 646 -10.52 18.69 49.02
N SER A 647 -10.18 19.73 48.27
CA SER A 647 -10.06 21.09 48.83
C SER A 647 -11.34 21.86 48.58
N ALA A 648 -11.81 22.56 49.62
CA ALA A 648 -13.05 23.31 49.61
C ALA A 648 -12.77 24.79 49.35
N GLN A 649 -12.77 25.21 48.09
CA GLN A 649 -12.93 26.62 47.68
C GLN A 649 -13.22 26.72 46.17
N ASP A 650 -14.00 27.73 45.78
CA ASP A 650 -14.88 27.70 44.60
C ASP A 650 -14.22 27.87 43.21
N TYR A 651 -12.88 28.07 43.10
CA TYR A 651 -12.23 28.40 41.82
C TYR A 651 -10.85 27.77 41.50
N SER A 652 -10.10 27.24 42.46
CA SER A 652 -8.83 26.51 42.23
C SER A 652 -8.53 25.55 43.40
N PHE A 653 -7.72 24.52 43.16
CA PHE A 653 -7.36 23.54 44.20
C PHE A 653 -5.91 23.74 44.67
N GLN A 654 -5.65 23.55 45.97
CA GLN A 654 -4.28 23.58 46.51
C GLN A 654 -3.54 22.29 46.17
N ALA A 655 -2.36 22.40 45.55
CA ALA A 655 -1.49 21.24 45.35
C ALA A 655 -0.96 20.73 46.71
N PRO A 656 -1.07 19.42 47.01
CA PRO A 656 -0.41 18.81 48.17
C PRO A 656 1.10 19.04 48.15
N GLU A 657 1.70 19.32 49.30
CA GLU A 657 3.16 19.58 49.43
C GLU A 657 4.02 18.42 48.87
N SER A 658 3.51 17.18 48.95
CA SER A 658 4.14 15.98 48.36
C SER A 658 4.26 16.00 46.82
N TRP A 659 3.55 16.89 46.13
CA TRP A 659 3.60 16.99 44.67
C TRP A 659 4.80 17.80 44.17
N GLY A 660 5.45 18.58 45.03
CA GLY A 660 6.58 19.42 44.65
C GLY A 660 6.17 20.62 43.78
N LEU A 661 7.10 21.16 43.01
CA LEU A 661 6.86 22.28 42.09
C LEU A 661 6.68 21.79 40.65
N ARG A 662 5.97 22.57 39.84
CA ARG A 662 5.91 22.36 38.38
C ARG A 662 7.23 22.80 37.74
N ARG A 663 7.67 22.07 36.71
CA ARG A 663 8.82 22.47 35.90
C ARG A 663 8.56 23.76 35.12
N SER A 664 7.34 23.92 34.61
CA SER A 664 6.86 25.12 33.93
C SER A 664 5.38 25.37 34.24
N PRO A 665 5.04 26.43 35.00
CA PRO A 665 3.64 26.88 35.17
C PRO A 665 3.09 27.46 33.86
N GLY A 666 1.86 27.10 33.51
CA GLY A 666 1.17 27.62 32.32
C GLY A 666 0.39 28.91 32.58
N GLU A 667 -0.09 29.53 31.49
CA GLU A 667 -0.94 30.72 31.52
C GLU A 667 -2.16 30.54 32.45
N ILE A 668 -2.73 29.34 32.52
CA ILE A 668 -3.93 29.07 33.32
C ILE A 668 -3.64 29.07 34.82
N GLN A 669 -2.47 28.59 35.26
CA GLN A 669 -2.07 28.64 36.67
C GLN A 669 -1.74 30.07 37.08
N ILE A 670 -1.12 30.86 36.19
CA ILE A 670 -0.87 32.29 36.43
C ILE A 670 -2.21 33.04 36.58
N ALA A 671 -3.15 32.82 35.67
CA ALA A 671 -4.48 33.44 35.73
C ALA A 671 -5.28 33.00 36.97
N ALA A 672 -5.17 31.74 37.39
CA ALA A 672 -5.77 31.27 38.64
C ALA A 672 -5.13 31.93 39.87
N THR A 673 -3.80 32.06 39.89
CA THR A 673 -3.07 32.72 40.98
C THR A 673 -3.43 34.21 41.07
N ASP A 674 -3.56 34.89 39.94
CA ASP A 674 -3.94 36.31 39.90
C ASP A 674 -5.41 36.52 40.31
N LEU A 675 -6.29 35.55 40.03
CA LEU A 675 -7.66 35.54 40.56
C LEU A 675 -7.69 35.40 42.08
N VAL A 676 -6.87 34.49 42.65
CA VAL A 676 -6.72 34.32 44.11
C VAL A 676 -6.20 35.61 44.76
N LYS A 677 -5.20 36.28 44.15
CA LYS A 677 -4.72 37.59 44.63
C LYS A 677 -5.81 38.66 44.59
N ALA A 678 -6.59 38.73 43.50
CA ALA A 678 -7.67 39.69 43.37
C ALA A 678 -8.82 39.46 44.36
N GLU A 679 -9.07 38.19 44.73
CA GLU A 679 -9.99 37.82 45.80
C GLU A 679 -9.48 38.25 47.17
N ALA A 680 -8.21 37.97 47.49
CA ALA A 680 -7.59 38.40 48.74
C ALA A 680 -7.58 39.93 48.88
N ASP A 681 -7.29 40.67 47.81
CA ASP A 681 -7.39 42.13 47.76
C ASP A 681 -8.82 42.64 48.05
N LEU A 682 -9.85 41.92 47.57
CA LEU A 682 -11.24 42.25 47.84
C LEU A 682 -11.61 41.94 49.30
N GLN A 683 -11.12 40.82 49.85
CA GLN A 683 -11.31 40.45 51.25
C GLN A 683 -10.65 41.48 52.18
N LEU A 684 -9.43 41.93 51.87
CA LEU A 684 -8.75 43.01 52.60
C LEU A 684 -9.54 44.33 52.55
N ALA A 685 -10.03 44.72 51.37
CA ALA A 685 -10.85 45.93 51.23
C ALA A 685 -12.20 45.84 51.99
N LEU A 686 -12.78 44.64 52.09
CA LEU A 686 -13.97 44.37 52.91
C LEU A 686 -13.64 44.40 54.41
N ALA A 687 -12.50 43.85 54.82
CA ALA A 687 -12.03 43.88 56.20
C ALA A 687 -11.76 45.33 56.67
N ASP A 688 -11.13 46.16 55.85
CA ASP A 688 -10.93 47.59 56.13
C ASP A 688 -12.26 48.34 56.29
N TYR A 689 -13.26 48.00 55.47
CA TYR A 689 -14.61 48.56 55.59
C TYR A 689 -15.33 48.09 56.85
N CYS A 690 -15.19 46.81 57.22
CA CYS A 690 -15.67 46.29 58.49
C CYS A 690 -15.00 46.97 59.69
N GLY A 691 -13.69 47.22 59.61
CA GLY A 691 -12.93 48.00 60.59
C GLY A 691 -13.50 49.42 60.75
N LEU A 692 -13.75 50.13 59.64
CA LEU A 692 -14.39 51.46 59.68
C LEU A 692 -15.78 51.42 60.32
N VAL A 693 -16.58 50.40 60.01
CA VAL A 693 -17.92 50.20 60.61
C VAL A 693 -17.81 49.97 62.13
N GLN A 694 -16.81 49.19 62.55
CA GLN A 694 -16.53 48.93 63.96
C GLN A 694 -16.03 50.18 64.68
N ASP A 695 -15.19 51.00 64.03
CA ASP A 695 -14.73 52.29 64.58
C ASP A 695 -15.89 53.28 64.73
N ILE A 696 -16.83 53.30 63.78
CA ILE A 696 -18.05 54.10 63.87
C ILE A 696 -18.94 53.60 65.02
N GLN A 697 -19.06 52.28 65.21
CA GLN A 697 -19.81 51.70 66.32
C GLN A 697 -19.16 52.03 67.67
N LEU A 698 -17.85 51.83 67.82
CA LEU A 698 -17.10 52.16 69.02
C LEU A 698 -17.19 53.66 69.33
N ALA A 699 -17.01 54.54 68.35
CA ALA A 699 -17.17 55.99 68.54
C ALA A 699 -18.60 56.37 68.97
N THR A 700 -19.61 55.64 68.50
CA THR A 700 -21.02 55.83 68.89
C THR A 700 -21.29 55.30 70.31
N GLU A 701 -20.73 54.14 70.67
CA GLU A 701 -20.81 53.55 72.00
C GLU A 701 -20.06 54.40 73.05
N ASP A 702 -18.91 54.97 72.70
CA ASP A 702 -18.14 55.86 73.57
C ASP A 702 -18.90 57.19 73.81
N LEU A 703 -19.59 57.71 72.77
CA LEU A 703 -20.51 58.85 72.89
C LEU A 703 -21.69 58.52 73.83
N GLN A 704 -22.18 57.28 73.79
CA GLN A 704 -23.30 56.81 74.61
C GLN A 704 -22.89 56.54 76.07
N ALA A 705 -21.75 55.90 76.32
CA ALA A 705 -21.20 55.67 77.65
C ALA A 705 -20.86 56.99 78.37
N ARG A 706 -20.39 58.00 77.64
CA ARG A 706 -20.14 59.36 78.17
C ARG A 706 -21.44 60.13 78.47
N SER A 707 -22.51 59.87 77.72
CA SER A 707 -23.87 60.35 78.03
C SER A 707 -24.43 59.69 79.31
N ASP A 708 -24.19 58.39 79.48
CA ASP A 708 -24.72 57.60 80.61
C ASP A 708 -23.96 57.83 81.93
N LEU A 709 -22.64 58.11 81.89
CA LEU A 709 -21.85 58.44 83.09
C LEU A 709 -22.35 59.74 83.77
N ASN A 710 -22.87 60.70 82.99
CA ASN A 710 -23.41 61.97 83.49
C ASN A 710 -24.89 61.90 83.93
N LEU A 711 -25.57 60.76 83.74
CA LEU A 711 -26.94 60.54 84.22
C LEU A 711 -27.00 60.15 85.71
N GLN A 712 -25.87 59.83 86.35
CA GLN A 712 -25.83 59.48 87.78
C GLN A 712 -25.63 60.67 88.75
N GLU A 713 -25.42 61.91 88.28
CA GLU A 713 -25.09 63.04 89.16
C GLU A 713 -26.11 64.19 89.23
N LEU A 714 -27.30 64.07 88.62
CA LEU A 714 -28.29 65.18 88.61
C LEU A 714 -29.72 64.72 88.92
N GLU A 715 -30.05 64.64 90.21
CA GLU A 715 -31.44 64.67 90.68
C GLU A 715 -31.78 66.06 91.25
N ILE A 716 -32.88 66.63 90.74
CA ILE A 716 -33.63 67.86 91.12
C ILE A 716 -33.55 69.01 90.10
N GLY A 717 -34.62 69.17 89.32
CA GLY A 717 -34.94 70.42 88.59
C GLY A 717 -35.72 70.25 87.27
N ASN A 718 -37.02 69.97 87.37
CA ASN A 718 -37.93 69.57 86.29
C ASN A 718 -38.36 70.68 85.29
N GLU A 719 -37.50 71.10 84.36
CA GLU A 719 -37.97 71.67 83.08
C GLU A 719 -37.00 71.50 81.89
N GLN A 720 -35.97 70.66 82.02
CA GLN A 720 -35.03 70.34 80.92
C GLN A 720 -35.06 68.87 80.47
N TYR A 721 -36.03 68.09 80.98
CA TYR A 721 -36.22 66.68 80.67
C TYR A 721 -36.67 66.42 79.21
N ALA A 722 -37.26 67.43 78.54
CA ALA A 722 -37.75 67.29 77.17
C ALA A 722 -36.65 67.41 76.09
N ASN A 723 -35.55 68.13 76.35
CA ASN A 723 -34.48 68.31 75.37
C ASN A 723 -33.44 67.18 75.39
N ILE A 724 -33.19 66.56 76.55
CA ILE A 724 -32.30 65.40 76.69
C ILE A 724 -32.96 64.12 76.12
N LYS A 725 -34.29 63.97 76.27
CA LYS A 725 -35.03 62.86 75.65
C LYS A 725 -35.00 62.88 74.11
N SER A 726 -35.00 64.06 73.48
CA SER A 726 -34.89 64.17 72.01
C SER A 726 -33.49 63.85 71.46
N TYR A 727 -32.45 63.92 72.30
CA TYR A 727 -31.09 63.47 71.95
C TYR A 727 -30.96 61.94 72.11
N ASN A 728 -31.56 61.34 73.15
CA ASN A 728 -31.61 59.88 73.33
C ASN A 728 -32.50 59.17 72.30
N ASP A 729 -33.59 59.80 71.83
CA ASP A 729 -34.41 59.24 70.74
C ASP A 729 -33.68 59.26 69.38
N LYS A 730 -32.68 60.14 69.19
CA LYS A 730 -31.81 60.16 68.00
C LYS A 730 -30.62 59.19 68.12
N ILE A 731 -30.11 58.95 69.34
CA ILE A 731 -29.11 57.90 69.63
C ILE A 731 -29.74 56.49 69.54
N MET A 732 -31.01 56.31 69.92
CA MET A 732 -31.73 55.05 69.70
C MET A 732 -32.04 54.76 68.22
N ALA A 733 -32.17 55.79 67.38
CA ALA A 733 -32.28 55.60 65.92
C ALA A 733 -30.96 55.07 65.31
N PHE A 734 -29.81 55.35 65.94
CA PHE A 734 -28.52 54.72 65.60
C PHE A 734 -28.39 53.28 66.13
N HIS A 735 -29.01 52.94 67.27
CA HIS A 735 -29.14 51.54 67.75
C HIS A 735 -29.98 50.64 66.82
N GLY A 736 -30.97 51.20 66.11
CA GLY A 736 -31.72 50.47 65.09
C GLY A 736 -30.88 50.06 63.87
N ALA A 737 -29.82 50.82 63.58
CA ALA A 737 -28.85 50.48 62.53
C ALA A 737 -27.77 49.50 63.04
N SER A 738 -27.32 49.61 64.31
CA SER A 738 -26.34 48.68 64.91
C SER A 738 -26.92 47.30 65.25
N ALA A 739 -28.22 47.18 65.54
CA ALA A 739 -28.89 45.89 65.72
C ALA A 739 -28.95 45.04 64.43
N THR A 740 -28.76 45.66 63.25
CA THR A 740 -28.59 44.95 61.97
C THR A 740 -27.14 44.49 61.77
N MET A 741 -26.20 45.00 62.57
CA MET A 741 -24.77 44.70 62.53
C MET A 741 -24.30 43.73 63.63
N ASN A 742 -25.17 43.33 64.57
CA ASN A 742 -24.89 42.23 65.53
C ASN A 742 -24.92 40.81 64.88
N PHE A 743 -24.74 40.72 63.56
CA PHE A 743 -24.36 39.51 62.84
C PHE A 743 -22.86 39.52 62.47
N ALA A 744 -22.07 40.45 63.04
CA ALA A 744 -20.65 40.65 62.74
C ALA A 744 -19.67 39.75 63.54
N GLY A 745 -20.13 38.58 63.98
CA GLY A 745 -19.32 37.63 64.75
C GLY A 745 -18.58 36.56 63.94
N ASP A 746 -18.96 36.33 62.68
CA ASP A 746 -18.35 35.33 61.79
C ASP A 746 -18.02 36.00 60.45
N CYS A 747 -16.85 36.63 60.39
CA CYS A 747 -16.41 37.37 59.21
C CYS A 747 -15.70 36.42 58.25
N VAL A 748 -16.18 36.40 57.00
CA VAL A 748 -15.49 36.12 55.71
C VAL A 748 -16.32 35.21 54.76
N PHE A 749 -17.12 34.24 55.22
CA PHE A 749 -17.67 33.22 54.30
C PHE A 749 -19.12 33.35 53.79
N ASP A 750 -20.02 34.14 54.39
CA ASP A 750 -21.47 34.05 54.07
C ASP A 750 -22.09 35.22 53.25
N THR A 751 -21.30 36.14 52.70
CA THR A 751 -21.80 37.38 52.07
C THR A 751 -21.82 37.41 50.52
N THR A 752 -21.87 36.28 49.82
CA THR A 752 -22.07 36.29 48.35
C THR A 752 -23.54 36.37 47.92
N SER A 753 -24.50 36.06 48.80
CA SER A 753 -25.90 35.84 48.40
C SER A 753 -26.79 37.10 48.39
N ALA A 754 -26.52 38.11 49.22
CA ALA A 754 -27.41 39.27 49.38
C ALA A 754 -27.15 40.41 48.36
N VAL A 755 -25.97 40.45 47.74
CA VAL A 755 -25.60 41.45 46.71
C VAL A 755 -26.19 41.08 45.34
N VAL A 756 -26.52 39.81 45.10
CA VAL A 756 -27.04 39.30 43.81
C VAL A 756 -28.50 39.70 43.57
N ALA A 757 -29.30 39.99 44.61
CA ALA A 757 -30.73 40.26 44.48
C ALA A 757 -31.09 41.65 43.88
N GLY A 758 -30.11 42.52 43.64
CA GLY A 758 -30.32 43.88 43.10
C GLY A 758 -29.98 44.07 41.62
N LEU A 759 -29.52 43.03 40.92
CA LEU A 759 -29.07 43.11 39.52
C LEU A 759 -29.90 42.20 38.59
N PRO A 760 -30.16 42.58 37.32
CA PRO A 760 -30.95 41.77 36.39
C PRO A 760 -30.31 40.41 36.11
N THR A 761 -31.10 39.35 36.03
CA THR A 761 -30.62 37.95 35.99
C THR A 761 -30.61 37.28 34.61
N ILE A 762 -30.83 37.96 33.48
CA ILE A 762 -30.89 37.32 32.13
C ILE A 762 -30.28 38.17 31.00
N ILE A 763 -29.62 37.50 30.04
CA ILE A 763 -29.12 37.99 28.73
C ILE A 763 -30.11 37.57 27.61
N GLY A 764 -30.61 38.51 26.79
CA GLY A 764 -31.36 38.22 25.54
C GLY A 764 -32.30 39.35 25.07
N MET A 765 -32.33 39.64 23.76
CA MET A 765 -32.90 40.85 23.14
C MET A 765 -34.38 41.15 23.46
N SER A 766 -34.63 41.98 24.47
CA SER A 766 -35.85 42.78 24.63
C SER A 766 -35.54 44.00 25.51
N THR A 767 -35.85 45.21 25.03
CA THR A 767 -35.68 46.46 25.76
C THR A 767 -36.55 46.48 27.02
N ASP A 768 -35.96 46.77 28.20
CA ASP A 768 -36.69 47.21 29.40
C ASP A 768 -36.49 48.73 29.57
N PRO A 769 -37.45 49.56 29.12
CA PRO A 769 -37.38 51.02 29.25
C PRO A 769 -37.75 51.52 30.65
N SER A 770 -37.93 50.65 31.65
CA SER A 770 -38.45 51.00 32.98
C SER A 770 -37.45 50.86 34.14
N SER A 771 -36.21 50.45 33.89
CA SER A 771 -35.16 50.36 34.94
C SER A 771 -34.81 51.72 35.57
N VAL A 772 -34.87 52.80 34.78
CA VAL A 772 -34.66 54.18 35.26
C VAL A 772 -35.86 54.68 36.08
N ALA A 773 -37.07 54.16 35.86
CA ALA A 773 -38.28 54.58 36.56
C ALA A 773 -38.46 53.94 37.96
N ARG A 774 -37.71 52.88 38.29
CA ARG A 774 -37.67 52.30 39.65
C ARG A 774 -36.60 52.91 40.55
N GLY A 775 -35.57 53.56 39.99
CA GLY A 775 -34.51 54.21 40.74
C GLY A 775 -34.80 55.64 41.21
N THR A 776 -35.93 56.26 40.83
CA THR A 776 -36.10 57.71 40.99
C THR A 776 -37.50 58.19 41.38
N ALA A 777 -38.33 57.36 42.04
CA ALA A 777 -39.64 57.81 42.50
C ALA A 777 -40.04 57.22 43.86
N LEU A 778 -39.41 57.68 44.94
CA LEU A 778 -40.07 57.89 46.24
C LEU A 778 -39.23 58.82 47.14
N LYS A 779 -39.63 60.10 47.13
CA LYS A 779 -39.55 61.09 48.22
C LYS A 779 -38.17 61.50 48.76
N ILE A 780 -37.67 62.64 48.27
CA ILE A 780 -37.50 63.84 49.10
C ILE A 780 -37.88 65.05 48.26
N ALA A 781 -38.96 65.77 48.60
CA ALA A 781 -39.05 67.23 48.40
C ALA A 781 -40.28 67.84 49.07
N TYR A 782 -40.03 69.00 49.69
CA TYR A 782 -40.91 70.04 50.23
C TYR A 782 -41.52 69.83 51.64
N GLY A 783 -41.21 70.65 52.66
CA GLY A 783 -40.28 71.78 52.72
C GLY A 783 -40.61 72.72 53.89
N VAL A 784 -39.59 73.12 54.66
CA VAL A 784 -39.43 74.52 55.09
C VAL A 784 -37.97 74.89 54.86
N LYS A 785 -37.83 75.91 54.01
CA LYS A 785 -36.61 76.50 53.46
C LYS A 785 -36.42 77.85 54.17
N GLN A 786 -35.36 78.00 54.94
CA GLN A 786 -34.70 79.25 55.35
C GLN A 786 -33.43 78.75 56.06
N VAL A 787 -32.20 78.93 55.57
CA VAL A 787 -31.54 80.19 55.24
C VAL A 787 -30.34 79.85 54.33
N LEU A 788 -30.30 80.50 53.15
CA LEU A 788 -29.15 80.77 52.27
C LEU A 788 -28.52 79.57 51.52
N GLN A 789 -28.88 79.27 50.26
CA GLN A 789 -28.44 79.90 48.98
C GLN A 789 -26.90 80.00 48.84
N ALA A 790 -26.27 79.75 47.68
CA ALA A 790 -26.74 79.57 46.32
C ALA A 790 -25.60 79.03 45.43
N GLY A 791 -25.97 78.37 44.34
CA GLY A 791 -25.16 78.24 43.11
C GLY A 791 -23.97 77.26 43.20
N ALA A 792 -23.65 76.46 42.20
CA ALA A 792 -24.03 76.51 40.81
C ALA A 792 -23.82 75.15 40.15
N ILE A 793 -24.53 74.97 39.03
CA ILE A 793 -24.10 74.10 37.94
C ILE A 793 -22.73 74.59 37.44
N ALA A 794 -21.82 73.64 37.24
CA ALA A 794 -20.64 73.63 36.36
C ALA A 794 -19.48 74.65 36.54
N ASN A 795 -18.30 74.05 36.71
CA ASN A 795 -16.92 74.47 36.34
C ASN A 795 -16.20 75.65 37.04
N ASP A 796 -15.16 75.25 37.78
CA ASP A 796 -13.84 75.85 38.05
C ASP A 796 -13.68 77.36 38.30
N SER A 797 -13.22 77.68 39.52
CA SER A 797 -12.04 78.52 39.87
C SER A 797 -12.27 79.52 41.02
N MET A 798 -11.30 79.52 41.95
CA MET A 798 -10.86 80.60 42.88
C MET A 798 -11.80 81.02 44.03
N ALA A 799 -11.39 80.90 45.30
CA ALA A 799 -10.38 81.64 46.08
C ALA A 799 -10.90 82.92 46.75
N GLU A 800 -10.78 82.92 48.09
CA GLU A 800 -10.68 84.06 49.02
C GLU A 800 -11.90 84.91 49.43
N LEU A 801 -11.92 85.16 50.76
CA LEU A 801 -12.42 86.32 51.50
C LEU A 801 -13.93 86.52 51.75
N CYS A 802 -14.33 86.34 53.00
CA CYS A 802 -14.89 87.49 53.75
C CYS A 802 -14.69 87.36 55.27
N GLU A 803 -13.78 88.20 55.73
CA GLU A 803 -13.56 88.67 57.08
C GLU A 803 -14.77 89.51 57.58
N SER A 804 -14.95 89.51 58.91
CA SER A 804 -15.38 90.67 59.71
C SER A 804 -16.81 91.23 59.60
N ASN A 805 -17.66 90.90 60.59
CA ASN A 805 -17.97 91.77 61.74
C ASN A 805 -19.27 91.34 62.43
N LYS A 806 -19.15 90.95 63.70
CA LYS A 806 -20.17 91.25 64.71
C LYS A 806 -19.47 92.08 65.78
N GLU A 807 -19.81 93.37 65.82
CA GLU A 807 -19.38 94.29 66.87
C GLU A 807 -19.75 93.77 68.27
N LEU A 808 -18.75 93.90 69.17
CA LEU A 808 -18.80 94.44 70.53
C LEU A 808 -19.91 93.97 71.48
N ALA A 809 -19.44 93.32 72.56
CA ALA A 809 -19.53 93.78 73.96
C ALA A 809 -20.84 94.48 74.38
N ASP A 810 -21.54 94.12 75.45
CA ASP A 810 -21.19 93.41 76.67
C ASP A 810 -22.51 93.24 77.45
N LEU A 811 -22.53 92.30 78.40
CA LEU A 811 -23.13 92.35 79.75
C LEU A 811 -23.77 91.01 80.10
N ASP A 812 -22.98 90.06 80.60
CA ASP A 812 -22.62 89.85 82.02
C ASP A 812 -23.57 88.82 82.67
N ILE A 813 -23.14 87.56 82.76
CA ILE A 813 -22.54 86.92 83.95
C ILE A 813 -23.65 86.67 84.99
N GLU A 814 -24.05 85.44 85.32
CA GLU A 814 -23.21 84.46 86.02
C GLU A 814 -23.96 83.10 86.10
N THR A 815 -23.60 82.10 85.27
CA THR A 815 -23.79 80.63 85.48
C THR A 815 -23.48 79.83 84.20
N LYS A 816 -22.23 79.84 83.73
CA LYS A 816 -21.82 79.07 82.54
C LYS A 816 -20.38 78.52 82.59
N ILE A 817 -19.98 77.88 83.71
CA ILE A 817 -18.65 77.22 83.78
C ILE A 817 -18.72 75.69 83.98
N GLN A 818 -19.91 75.07 84.01
CA GLN A 818 -20.05 73.60 83.88
C GLN A 818 -20.76 73.13 82.60
N LYS A 819 -21.22 74.03 81.72
CA LYS A 819 -21.88 73.70 80.44
C LYS A 819 -21.01 73.90 79.18
N ALA A 820 -19.76 74.35 79.32
CA ALA A 820 -18.87 74.61 78.18
C ALA A 820 -18.04 73.37 77.78
N ASN A 821 -17.53 72.59 78.73
CA ASN A 821 -16.79 71.35 78.42
C ASN A 821 -17.71 70.29 77.78
N TYR A 822 -18.92 70.11 78.33
CA TYR A 822 -19.89 69.11 77.84
C TYR A 822 -20.35 69.35 76.39
N LYS A 823 -20.53 70.61 75.96
CA LYS A 823 -20.97 70.91 74.58
C LYS A 823 -19.81 70.82 73.57
N TYR A 824 -18.58 71.12 73.99
CA TYR A 824 -17.39 71.02 73.16
C TYR A 824 -16.96 69.55 72.95
N GLU A 825 -17.04 68.71 73.99
CA GLU A 825 -16.74 67.27 73.91
C GLU A 825 -17.76 66.49 73.07
N ILE A 826 -19.06 66.76 73.20
CA ILE A 826 -20.09 66.16 72.33
C ILE A 826 -19.90 66.60 70.86
N GLN A 827 -19.50 67.87 70.61
CA GLN A 827 -19.21 68.34 69.26
C GLN A 827 -17.94 67.73 68.66
N GLN A 828 -16.91 67.47 69.47
CA GLN A 828 -15.72 66.74 69.03
C GLN A 828 -16.04 65.28 68.67
N GLY A 829 -16.82 64.56 69.49
CA GLY A 829 -17.22 63.18 69.18
C GLY A 829 -18.13 63.08 67.94
N ILE A 830 -19.00 64.08 67.69
CA ILE A 830 -19.78 64.15 66.45
C ILE A 830 -18.89 64.47 65.24
N HIS A 831 -17.88 65.34 65.37
CA HIS A 831 -16.93 65.61 64.29
C HIS A 831 -16.01 64.41 63.98
N GLU A 832 -15.69 63.59 64.98
CA GLU A 832 -14.94 62.35 64.81
C GLU A 832 -15.78 61.31 64.03
N ILE A 833 -17.06 61.14 64.36
CA ILE A 833 -18.00 60.33 63.57
C ILE A 833 -18.19 60.89 62.16
N GLU A 834 -18.29 62.23 62.00
CA GLU A 834 -18.40 62.89 60.68
C GLU A 834 -17.14 62.67 59.81
N SER A 835 -15.95 62.70 60.42
CA SER A 835 -14.67 62.40 59.77
C SER A 835 -14.56 60.92 59.35
N LEU A 836 -15.01 59.99 60.19
CA LEU A 836 -15.10 58.56 59.86
C LEU A 836 -16.12 58.31 58.74
N MET A 837 -17.29 58.96 58.80
CA MET A 837 -18.31 58.91 57.73
C MET A 837 -17.81 59.49 56.40
N GLY A 838 -16.93 60.48 56.41
CA GLY A 838 -16.26 61.02 55.22
C GLY A 838 -15.35 59.99 54.51
N SER A 839 -14.90 58.96 55.23
CA SER A 839 -14.04 57.87 54.74
C SER A 839 -14.84 56.67 54.20
N GLU A 840 -16.17 56.62 54.38
CA GLU A 840 -17.05 55.53 53.91
C GLU A 840 -17.14 55.44 52.38
N ALA A 841 -17.34 56.59 51.71
CA ALA A 841 -17.51 56.63 50.26
C ALA A 841 -16.24 56.21 49.49
N PRO A 842 -15.02 56.66 49.87
CA PRO A 842 -13.77 56.14 49.32
C PRO A 842 -13.58 54.62 49.48
N LEU A 843 -13.84 54.05 50.67
CA LEU A 843 -13.68 52.61 50.93
C LEU A 843 -14.69 51.76 50.15
N ARG A 844 -15.95 52.20 50.03
CA ARG A 844 -16.96 51.51 49.19
C ARG A 844 -16.59 51.54 47.70
N LEU A 845 -16.04 52.65 47.23
CA LEU A 845 -15.53 52.76 45.86
C LEU A 845 -14.33 51.83 45.64
N GLU A 846 -13.46 51.68 46.65
CA GLU A 846 -12.34 50.74 46.61
C GLU A 846 -12.83 49.28 46.55
N ILE A 847 -13.81 48.88 47.36
CA ILE A 847 -14.47 47.56 47.26
C ILE A 847 -15.04 47.32 45.85
N PHE A 848 -15.71 48.33 45.27
CA PHE A 848 -16.23 48.21 43.90
C PHE A 848 -15.11 48.01 42.87
N LYS A 849 -14.00 48.76 42.97
CA LYS A 849 -12.83 48.60 42.10
C LYS A 849 -12.20 47.22 42.24
N ARG A 850 -12.01 46.73 43.47
CA ARG A 850 -11.44 45.39 43.73
C ARG A 850 -12.35 44.26 43.25
N ARG A 851 -13.67 44.40 43.41
CA ARG A 851 -14.66 43.45 42.86
C ARG A 851 -14.66 43.44 41.33
N GLU A 852 -14.57 44.61 40.70
CA GLU A 852 -14.47 44.72 39.24
C GLU A 852 -13.14 44.15 38.72
N ASN A 853 -12.05 44.33 39.45
CA ASN A 853 -10.75 43.69 39.17
C ASN A 853 -10.85 42.16 39.27
N MET A 854 -11.42 41.61 40.34
CA MET A 854 -11.66 40.17 40.51
C MET A 854 -12.52 39.60 39.37
N ARG A 855 -13.57 40.33 38.94
CA ARG A 855 -14.39 39.95 37.79
C ARG A 855 -13.55 39.88 36.50
N GLN A 856 -12.68 40.86 36.26
CA GLN A 856 -11.78 40.89 35.10
C GLN A 856 -10.76 39.74 35.14
N GLU A 857 -10.15 39.43 36.29
CA GLU A 857 -9.25 38.28 36.42
C GLU A 857 -9.99 36.94 36.25
N SER A 858 -11.24 36.83 36.72
CA SER A 858 -12.08 35.65 36.50
C SER A 858 -12.43 35.46 35.01
N GLU A 859 -12.69 36.55 34.29
CA GLU A 859 -12.89 36.52 32.84
C GLU A 859 -11.62 36.11 32.09
N LYS A 860 -10.43 36.54 32.54
CA LYS A 860 -9.15 36.09 31.97
C LYS A 860 -8.94 34.60 32.17
N PHE A 861 -9.16 34.06 33.37
CA PHE A 861 -9.05 32.63 33.64
C PHE A 861 -9.97 31.80 32.72
N ARG A 862 -11.25 32.19 32.61
CA ARG A 862 -12.20 31.54 31.70
C ARG A 862 -11.79 31.66 30.22
N ALA A 863 -11.22 32.79 29.83
CA ALA A 863 -10.73 33.00 28.46
C ALA A 863 -9.52 32.11 28.14
N VAL A 864 -8.58 31.95 29.08
CA VAL A 864 -7.42 31.05 28.94
C VAL A 864 -7.85 29.59 28.88
N LEU A 865 -8.80 29.16 29.75
CA LEU A 865 -9.37 27.82 29.68
C LEU A 865 -10.07 27.57 28.33
N ALA A 866 -10.88 28.52 27.86
CA ALA A 866 -11.53 28.42 26.55
C ALA A 866 -10.53 28.44 25.38
N LYS A 867 -9.37 29.11 25.52
CA LYS A 867 -8.26 29.09 24.57
C LYS A 867 -7.64 27.69 24.50
N GLY A 868 -7.38 27.05 25.65
CA GLY A 868 -6.87 25.68 25.74
C GLY A 868 -7.84 24.64 25.16
N LEU A 869 -9.13 24.70 25.52
CA LEU A 869 -10.15 23.79 24.99
C LEU A 869 -10.34 23.94 23.48
N ARG A 870 -10.31 25.16 22.94
CA ARG A 870 -10.38 25.39 21.50
C ARG A 870 -9.16 24.84 20.77
N LEU A 871 -7.98 24.93 21.38
CA LEU A 871 -6.76 24.36 20.81
C LEU A 871 -6.83 22.83 20.75
N LEU A 872 -7.41 22.18 21.76
CA LEU A 872 -7.70 20.75 21.74
C LEU A 872 -8.71 20.37 20.64
N GLU A 873 -9.78 21.14 20.45
CA GLU A 873 -10.72 20.94 19.34
C GLU A 873 -10.05 21.15 17.97
N GLU A 874 -9.15 22.12 17.85
CA GLU A 874 -8.37 22.39 16.64
C GLU A 874 -7.44 21.21 16.31
N ARG A 875 -6.71 20.70 17.32
CA ARG A 875 -5.87 19.49 17.21
C ARG A 875 -6.70 18.28 16.80
N LYS A 876 -7.88 18.08 17.41
CA LYS A 876 -8.82 17.00 17.02
C LYS A 876 -9.23 17.10 15.55
N ALA A 877 -9.60 18.30 15.08
CA ALA A 877 -9.98 18.53 13.69
C ALA A 877 -8.79 18.40 12.73
N TYR A 878 -7.57 18.73 13.18
CA TYR A 878 -6.33 18.47 12.45
C TYR A 878 -6.08 16.96 12.30
N ASN A 879 -6.08 16.21 13.39
CA ASN A 879 -5.88 14.75 13.40
C ASN A 879 -6.93 14.01 12.53
N ALA A 880 -8.19 14.44 12.55
CA ALA A 880 -9.22 13.89 11.67
C ALA A 880 -8.92 14.15 10.17
N ARG A 881 -8.37 15.33 9.84
CA ARG A 881 -7.92 15.64 8.46
C ARG A 881 -6.69 14.84 8.07
N VAL A 882 -5.75 14.60 8.99
CA VAL A 882 -4.59 13.74 8.79
C VAL A 882 -5.04 12.33 8.43
N ALA A 883 -5.88 11.72 9.27
CA ALA A 883 -6.44 10.40 9.02
C ALA A 883 -7.14 10.29 7.65
N ALA A 884 -7.96 11.28 7.29
CA ALA A 884 -8.66 11.30 6.00
C ALA A 884 -7.70 11.43 4.79
N LYS A 885 -6.66 12.27 4.88
CA LYS A 885 -5.67 12.43 3.82
C LYS A 885 -4.82 11.17 3.65
N THR A 886 -4.35 10.59 4.76
CA THR A 886 -3.61 9.33 4.76
C THR A 886 -4.44 8.19 4.16
N GLN A 887 -5.72 8.09 4.52
CA GLN A 887 -6.64 7.12 3.92
C GLN A 887 -6.75 7.31 2.38
N GLY A 888 -6.86 8.56 1.91
CA GLY A 888 -6.86 8.88 0.48
C GLY A 888 -5.59 8.39 -0.23
N SER A 889 -4.42 8.61 0.38
CA SER A 889 -3.13 8.13 -0.15
C SER A 889 -3.03 6.61 -0.17
N ARG A 890 -3.55 5.90 0.85
CA ARG A 890 -3.59 4.42 0.88
C ARG A 890 -4.40 3.83 -0.27
N TYR A 891 -5.51 4.47 -0.64
CA TYR A 891 -6.29 4.04 -1.82
C TYR A 891 -5.51 4.24 -3.12
N MET A 892 -4.77 5.35 -3.26
CA MET A 892 -3.94 5.61 -4.42
C MET A 892 -2.79 4.61 -4.54
N ASP A 893 -2.07 4.32 -3.45
CA ASP A 893 -1.00 3.32 -3.41
C ASP A 893 -1.50 1.94 -3.91
N MET A 894 -2.61 1.45 -3.35
CA MET A 894 -3.19 0.17 -3.77
C MET A 894 -3.63 0.17 -5.25
N ALA A 895 -4.26 1.23 -5.71
CA ALA A 895 -4.70 1.33 -7.11
C ALA A 895 -3.52 1.32 -8.09
N PHE A 896 -2.43 2.04 -7.77
CA PHE A 896 -1.24 2.05 -8.60
C PHE A 896 -0.51 0.71 -8.60
N ARG A 897 -0.41 0.02 -7.46
CA ARG A 897 0.22 -1.33 -7.38
C ARG A 897 -0.51 -2.37 -8.22
N ILE A 898 -1.84 -2.33 -8.25
CA ILE A 898 -2.64 -3.23 -9.10
C ILE A 898 -2.34 -2.99 -10.58
N ASN A 899 -2.35 -1.72 -11.02
CA ASN A 899 -2.05 -1.37 -12.42
C ASN A 899 -0.59 -1.65 -12.79
N MET A 900 0.34 -1.49 -11.86
CA MET A 900 1.76 -1.79 -12.05
C MET A 900 1.98 -3.29 -12.30
N ASN A 901 1.31 -4.17 -11.55
CA ASN A 901 1.40 -5.62 -11.76
C ASN A 901 0.97 -6.01 -13.19
N ASP A 902 -0.14 -5.46 -13.68
CA ASP A 902 -0.59 -5.69 -15.05
C ASP A 902 0.44 -5.21 -16.09
N ALA A 903 0.95 -3.99 -15.92
CA ALA A 903 1.96 -3.41 -16.80
C ALA A 903 3.27 -4.24 -16.83
N LEU A 904 3.76 -4.71 -15.68
CA LEU A 904 4.96 -5.55 -15.58
C LEU A 904 4.74 -6.94 -16.18
N SER A 905 3.56 -7.53 -16.00
CA SER A 905 3.19 -8.80 -16.63
C SER A 905 3.18 -8.68 -18.16
N LYS A 906 2.63 -7.58 -18.71
CA LYS A 906 2.71 -7.25 -20.14
C LYS A 906 4.16 -7.05 -20.60
N TYR A 907 4.97 -6.33 -19.82
CA TYR A 907 6.39 -6.14 -20.13
C TYR A 907 7.14 -7.47 -20.22
N LYS A 908 7.01 -8.38 -19.24
CA LYS A 908 7.68 -9.69 -19.28
C LYS A 908 7.28 -10.51 -20.50
N SER A 909 6.00 -10.46 -20.89
CA SER A 909 5.52 -11.10 -22.12
C SER A 909 6.18 -10.52 -23.37
N ALA A 910 6.32 -9.18 -23.45
CA ALA A 910 6.96 -8.51 -24.56
C ALA A 910 8.48 -8.74 -24.59
N PHE A 911 9.14 -8.75 -23.43
CA PHE A 911 10.55 -9.08 -23.28
C PHE A 911 10.87 -10.49 -23.78
N ASN A 912 10.09 -11.50 -23.34
CA ASN A 912 10.28 -12.87 -23.80
C ASN A 912 10.07 -13.02 -25.32
N LEU A 913 9.14 -12.24 -25.89
CA LEU A 913 8.94 -12.17 -27.33
C LEU A 913 10.15 -11.55 -28.05
N ALA A 914 10.69 -10.44 -27.53
CA ALA A 914 11.89 -9.81 -28.06
C ALA A 914 13.10 -10.75 -27.97
N ALA A 915 13.30 -11.45 -26.85
CA ALA A 915 14.35 -12.46 -26.69
C ALA A 915 14.27 -13.56 -27.75
N ARG A 916 13.06 -14.03 -28.10
CA ARG A 916 12.86 -15.00 -29.20
C ARG A 916 13.33 -14.43 -30.54
N TYR A 917 12.96 -13.21 -30.90
CA TYR A 917 13.41 -12.61 -32.16
C TYR A 917 14.91 -12.35 -32.19
N VAL A 918 15.50 -11.92 -31.08
CA VAL A 918 16.95 -11.72 -30.95
C VAL A 918 17.69 -13.06 -31.10
N TYR A 919 17.17 -14.14 -30.50
CA TYR A 919 17.70 -15.49 -30.68
C TYR A 919 17.60 -15.95 -32.14
N LEU A 920 16.47 -15.72 -32.80
CA LEU A 920 16.27 -16.06 -34.22
C LEU A 920 17.19 -15.25 -35.14
N ALA A 921 17.43 -13.98 -34.83
CA ALA A 921 18.42 -13.15 -35.54
C ALA A 921 19.85 -13.67 -35.35
N ALA A 922 20.22 -14.08 -34.13
CA ALA A 922 21.52 -14.71 -33.87
C ALA A 922 21.68 -16.04 -34.62
N LYS A 923 20.61 -16.85 -34.73
CA LYS A 923 20.61 -18.07 -35.57
C LYS A 923 20.74 -17.78 -37.06
N ALA A 924 20.07 -16.74 -37.56
CA ALA A 924 20.22 -16.30 -38.94
C ALA A 924 21.66 -15.84 -39.24
N TYR A 925 22.29 -15.13 -38.30
CA TYR A 925 23.70 -14.76 -38.36
C TYR A 925 24.64 -15.98 -38.37
N ASP A 926 24.41 -16.97 -37.50
CA ASP A 926 25.21 -18.21 -37.46
C ASP A 926 25.11 -18.99 -38.77
N TYR A 927 23.90 -19.09 -39.32
CA TYR A 927 23.66 -19.79 -40.59
C TYR A 927 24.21 -19.02 -41.81
N GLU A 928 24.19 -17.68 -41.79
CA GLU A 928 24.70 -16.88 -42.90
C GLU A 928 26.24 -16.87 -42.94
N THR A 929 26.88 -16.79 -41.77
CA THR A 929 28.35 -16.79 -41.62
C THR A 929 28.95 -18.19 -41.64
N ASN A 930 28.24 -19.20 -41.15
CA ASN A 930 28.67 -20.61 -41.04
C ASN A 930 30.06 -20.80 -40.41
N LEU A 931 30.46 -19.90 -39.51
CA LEU A 931 31.76 -19.93 -38.85
C LEU A 931 31.94 -21.19 -38.01
N SER A 932 33.18 -21.58 -37.75
CA SER A 932 33.49 -22.63 -36.78
C SER A 932 32.98 -22.25 -35.39
N ASP A 933 32.56 -23.23 -34.59
CA ASP A 933 32.18 -23.04 -33.17
C ASP A 933 33.31 -22.43 -32.32
N ARG A 934 34.56 -22.51 -32.79
CA ARG A 934 35.75 -21.96 -32.12
C ARG A 934 36.13 -20.54 -32.58
N ASP A 935 35.46 -20.02 -33.60
CA ASP A 935 35.71 -18.67 -34.10
C ASP A 935 35.24 -17.62 -33.07
N ALA A 936 36.01 -16.56 -32.89
CA ALA A 936 35.68 -15.47 -31.96
C ALA A 936 34.41 -14.70 -32.37
N ALA A 937 34.06 -14.70 -33.65
CA ALA A 937 32.84 -14.11 -34.21
C ALA A 937 31.69 -15.12 -34.34
N SER A 938 31.84 -16.37 -33.85
CA SER A 938 30.76 -17.36 -33.82
C SER A 938 29.54 -16.85 -33.05
N ALA A 939 28.35 -17.32 -33.41
CA ALA A 939 27.13 -16.96 -32.70
C ALA A 939 26.92 -17.74 -31.39
N LYS A 940 27.66 -18.85 -31.18
CA LYS A 940 27.36 -19.86 -30.16
C LYS A 940 27.31 -19.30 -28.74
N HIS A 941 28.24 -18.42 -28.37
CA HIS A 941 28.23 -17.79 -27.05
C HIS A 941 27.07 -16.81 -26.90
N TYR A 942 26.75 -16.02 -27.94
CA TYR A 942 25.61 -15.11 -27.93
C TYR A 942 24.28 -15.84 -27.73
N LEU A 943 24.10 -17.03 -28.32
CA LEU A 943 22.87 -17.81 -28.15
C LEU A 943 22.63 -18.22 -26.68
N THR A 944 23.70 -18.55 -25.95
CA THR A 944 23.61 -18.83 -24.51
C THR A 944 23.37 -17.56 -23.71
N GLU A 945 24.05 -16.45 -24.04
CA GLU A 945 23.86 -15.14 -23.40
C GLU A 945 22.41 -14.64 -23.53
N ILE A 946 21.83 -14.68 -24.74
CA ILE A 946 20.47 -14.23 -25.04
C ILE A 946 19.42 -14.97 -24.17
N VAL A 947 19.60 -16.27 -23.96
CA VAL A 947 18.67 -17.08 -23.17
C VAL A 947 18.72 -16.70 -21.68
N LYS A 948 19.89 -16.29 -21.18
CA LYS A 948 20.11 -15.91 -19.78
C LYS A 948 19.80 -14.45 -19.49
N GLU A 949 19.69 -13.63 -20.52
CA GLU A 949 19.48 -12.20 -20.39
C GLU A 949 18.10 -11.87 -19.79
N CYS A 950 18.08 -10.84 -18.94
CA CYS A 950 16.87 -10.40 -18.22
C CYS A 950 16.52 -8.92 -18.52
N THR A 951 17.41 -8.17 -19.17
CA THR A 951 17.22 -6.74 -19.46
C THR A 951 17.23 -6.44 -20.95
N LEU A 952 16.56 -5.34 -21.34
CA LEU A 952 16.64 -4.84 -22.73
C LEU A 952 18.01 -4.22 -23.06
N GLY A 953 18.72 -3.71 -22.05
CA GLY A 953 19.99 -2.98 -22.23
C GLY A 953 19.79 -1.47 -22.34
N GLN A 954 20.89 -0.72 -22.25
CA GLN A 954 20.86 0.75 -22.27
C GLN A 954 20.52 1.27 -23.67
N TYR A 955 19.54 2.17 -23.75
CA TYR A 955 19.11 2.82 -24.99
C TYR A 955 19.36 4.34 -24.92
N GLU A 956 20.14 4.88 -25.85
CA GLU A 956 20.51 6.29 -25.88
C GLU A 956 20.56 6.80 -27.33
N ALA A 957 20.09 8.03 -27.57
CA ALA A 957 20.11 8.67 -28.89
C ALA A 957 19.47 7.84 -30.03
N GLY A 958 18.47 7.00 -29.71
CA GLY A 958 17.76 6.17 -30.69
C GLY A 958 18.45 4.84 -31.04
N GLN A 959 19.44 4.40 -30.25
CA GLN A 959 20.14 3.13 -30.45
C GLN A 959 20.53 2.48 -29.12
N TYR A 960 20.73 1.16 -29.13
CA TYR A 960 21.28 0.44 -27.99
C TYR A 960 22.80 0.65 -27.88
N VAL A 961 23.28 0.82 -26.65
CA VAL A 961 24.70 1.08 -26.36
C VAL A 961 25.45 -0.25 -26.18
N ILE A 962 26.55 -0.41 -26.92
CA ILE A 962 27.40 -1.62 -26.84
C ILE A 962 28.22 -1.62 -25.54
N GLY A 963 28.35 -2.80 -24.92
CA GLY A 963 29.10 -3.00 -23.68
C GLY A 963 28.33 -2.60 -22.41
N ARG A 964 27.00 -2.46 -22.52
CA ARG A 964 26.10 -2.06 -21.44
C ARG A 964 25.07 -3.14 -21.08
N GLY A 965 25.28 -4.38 -21.50
CA GLY A 965 24.43 -5.52 -21.15
C GLY A 965 23.05 -5.48 -21.82
N GLY A 966 22.27 -6.53 -21.63
CA GLY A 966 20.93 -6.63 -22.20
C GLY A 966 20.87 -7.15 -23.63
N LEU A 967 19.64 -7.48 -24.06
CA LEU A 967 19.36 -7.99 -25.40
C LEU A 967 19.81 -7.03 -26.50
N GLY A 968 19.66 -5.72 -26.26
CA GLY A 968 20.05 -4.64 -27.15
C GLY A 968 21.56 -4.55 -27.39
N ASP A 969 22.38 -4.76 -26.36
CA ASP A 969 23.84 -4.82 -26.50
C ASP A 969 24.24 -6.03 -27.35
N ILE A 970 23.71 -7.21 -27.01
CA ILE A 970 24.02 -8.46 -27.73
C ILE A 970 23.70 -8.33 -29.23
N ILE A 971 22.49 -7.88 -29.58
CA ILE A 971 22.09 -7.77 -30.98
C ILE A 971 22.89 -6.69 -31.72
N SER A 972 23.30 -5.62 -31.04
CA SER A 972 24.17 -4.58 -31.61
C SER A 972 25.59 -5.09 -31.86
N ARG A 973 26.16 -5.90 -30.95
CA ARG A 973 27.45 -6.56 -31.16
C ARG A 973 27.42 -7.51 -32.36
N ILE A 974 26.36 -8.32 -32.48
CA ILE A 974 26.17 -9.21 -33.64
C ILE A 974 26.11 -8.39 -34.93
N LYS A 975 25.38 -7.27 -34.94
CA LYS A 975 25.27 -6.40 -36.12
C LYS A 975 26.63 -5.80 -36.52
N VAL A 976 27.40 -5.29 -35.57
CA VAL A 976 28.75 -4.74 -35.85
C VAL A 976 29.68 -5.82 -36.39
N ASN A 977 29.68 -7.03 -35.82
CA ASN A 977 30.48 -8.15 -36.33
C ASN A 977 30.07 -8.52 -37.76
N TYR A 978 28.75 -8.62 -38.02
CA TYR A 978 28.25 -8.91 -39.35
C TYR A 978 28.68 -7.85 -40.37
N ASP A 979 28.55 -6.56 -40.04
CA ASP A 979 28.93 -5.47 -40.95
C ASP A 979 30.44 -5.46 -41.27
N ALA A 980 31.29 -5.81 -40.31
CA ALA A 980 32.73 -5.98 -40.52
C ALA A 980 33.04 -7.18 -41.44
N MET A 981 32.35 -8.30 -41.26
CA MET A 981 32.56 -9.51 -42.04
C MET A 981 31.91 -9.48 -43.42
N LYS A 982 30.85 -8.69 -43.62
CA LYS A 982 30.05 -8.65 -44.84
C LYS A 982 30.87 -8.42 -46.11
N GLY A 983 31.86 -7.53 -46.02
CA GLY A 983 32.81 -7.28 -47.10
C GLY A 983 33.85 -8.38 -47.26
N GLN A 984 34.39 -8.89 -46.14
CA GLN A 984 35.48 -9.88 -46.13
C GLN A 984 35.02 -11.25 -46.62
N MET A 985 33.84 -11.70 -46.19
CA MET A 985 33.26 -12.99 -46.57
C MET A 985 32.67 -13.01 -47.99
N GLY A 986 32.58 -11.85 -48.65
CA GLY A 986 32.06 -11.77 -50.01
C GLY A 986 30.52 -11.75 -50.14
N PHE A 987 29.78 -11.49 -49.05
CA PHE A 987 28.30 -11.40 -49.10
C PHE A 987 27.80 -10.30 -50.05
N ASN A 988 28.58 -9.24 -50.23
CA ASN A 988 28.25 -8.14 -51.14
C ASN A 988 28.56 -8.45 -52.62
N ASN A 989 29.30 -9.52 -52.90
CA ASN A 989 29.72 -9.89 -54.25
C ASN A 989 29.58 -11.41 -54.48
N PRO A 990 28.37 -11.97 -54.35
CA PRO A 990 28.17 -13.40 -54.51
C PRO A 990 28.38 -13.83 -55.96
N GLN A 991 28.93 -15.03 -56.15
CA GLN A 991 29.05 -15.64 -57.47
C GLN A 991 27.72 -16.29 -57.84
N THR A 992 27.08 -15.83 -58.89
CA THR A 992 25.82 -16.40 -59.35
C THR A 992 26.06 -17.44 -60.43
N GLU A 993 25.46 -18.61 -60.27
CA GLU A 993 25.53 -19.71 -61.22
C GLU A 993 24.12 -20.22 -61.55
N THR A 994 23.92 -20.74 -62.75
CA THR A 994 22.69 -21.44 -63.14
C THR A 994 23.06 -22.86 -63.57
N GLY A 995 22.68 -23.84 -62.75
CA GLY A 995 22.94 -25.26 -63.01
C GLY A 995 21.70 -25.96 -63.58
N ARG A 996 21.92 -26.87 -64.54
CA ARG A 996 20.87 -27.66 -65.20
C ARG A 996 21.13 -29.14 -64.98
N PHE A 997 20.36 -29.79 -64.11
CA PHE A 997 20.65 -31.16 -63.66
C PHE A 997 19.65 -32.16 -64.26
N SER A 998 20.15 -33.13 -65.02
CA SER A 998 19.33 -34.21 -65.60
C SER A 998 19.05 -35.32 -64.58
N LEU A 999 17.78 -35.59 -64.29
CA LEU A 999 17.43 -36.72 -63.41
C LEU A 999 17.71 -38.07 -64.08
N ARG A 1000 17.49 -38.20 -65.40
CA ARG A 1000 17.74 -39.46 -66.12
C ARG A 1000 19.24 -39.79 -66.17
N LYS A 1001 20.05 -38.87 -66.69
CA LYS A 1001 21.48 -39.10 -66.97
C LYS A 1001 22.36 -38.96 -65.73
N GLU A 1002 22.13 -37.96 -64.90
CA GLU A 1002 23.03 -37.64 -63.81
C GLU A 1002 22.63 -38.31 -62.49
N LEU A 1003 21.34 -38.30 -62.13
CA LEU A 1003 20.86 -38.95 -60.90
C LEU A 1003 20.74 -40.47 -61.07
N PHE A 1004 20.07 -40.95 -62.12
CA PHE A 1004 19.81 -42.39 -62.30
C PHE A 1004 20.83 -43.13 -63.18
N ARG A 1005 21.79 -42.41 -63.79
CA ARG A 1005 22.84 -42.97 -64.65
C ARG A 1005 22.30 -43.76 -65.86
N ILE A 1006 21.13 -43.36 -66.38
CA ILE A 1006 20.53 -43.91 -67.59
C ILE A 1006 20.93 -43.03 -68.77
N LYS A 1007 21.43 -43.62 -69.86
CA LYS A 1007 21.90 -42.85 -71.01
C LYS A 1007 20.75 -42.13 -71.71
N ASP A 1008 21.09 -40.98 -72.28
CA ASP A 1008 20.20 -40.16 -73.10
C ASP A 1008 20.28 -40.60 -74.57
N ASP A 1009 19.89 -41.85 -74.83
CA ASP A 1009 19.73 -42.45 -76.15
C ASP A 1009 18.37 -43.16 -76.25
N ASP A 1010 17.90 -43.39 -77.47
CA ASP A 1010 16.62 -44.05 -77.72
C ASP A 1010 16.60 -45.49 -77.19
N ASP A 1011 17.75 -46.17 -77.18
CA ASP A 1011 17.91 -47.56 -76.72
C ASP A 1011 17.68 -47.70 -75.20
N SER A 1012 17.95 -46.65 -74.41
CA SER A 1012 17.78 -46.65 -72.94
C SER A 1012 16.48 -45.96 -72.48
N LEU A 1013 15.58 -45.61 -73.40
CA LEU A 1013 14.34 -44.90 -73.06
C LEU A 1013 13.35 -45.79 -72.28
N ASP A 1014 13.30 -47.09 -72.58
CA ASP A 1014 12.46 -48.02 -71.84
C ASP A 1014 12.95 -48.22 -70.39
N ASP A 1015 14.27 -48.22 -70.17
CA ASP A 1015 14.86 -48.23 -68.82
C ASP A 1015 14.43 -46.99 -68.00
N TRP A 1016 14.33 -45.82 -68.66
CA TRP A 1016 13.85 -44.60 -68.03
C TRP A 1016 12.36 -44.69 -67.65
N ARG A 1017 11.52 -45.17 -68.56
CA ARG A 1017 10.09 -45.39 -68.32
C ARG A 1017 9.87 -46.36 -67.16
N ASP A 1018 10.58 -47.48 -67.15
CA ASP A 1018 10.48 -48.47 -66.09
C ASP A 1018 10.97 -47.90 -64.75
N LYS A 1019 12.01 -47.07 -64.76
CA LYS A 1019 12.45 -46.36 -63.55
C LYS A 1019 11.35 -45.44 -63.01
N LEU A 1020 10.72 -44.61 -63.85
CA LEU A 1020 9.63 -43.73 -63.43
C LEU A 1020 8.44 -44.50 -62.84
N LYS A 1021 8.07 -45.66 -63.42
CA LYS A 1021 7.01 -46.53 -62.86
C LYS A 1021 7.31 -46.99 -61.44
N THR A 1022 8.58 -47.26 -61.10
CA THR A 1022 8.95 -47.63 -59.71
C THR A 1022 8.79 -46.49 -58.70
N LEU A 1023 8.74 -45.25 -59.17
CA LEU A 1023 8.62 -44.04 -58.35
C LEU A 1023 7.18 -43.56 -58.19
N VAL A 1024 6.22 -44.22 -58.83
CA VAL A 1024 4.79 -43.92 -58.71
C VAL A 1024 4.29 -44.31 -57.31
N LYS A 1025 3.59 -43.37 -56.66
CA LYS A 1025 2.79 -43.60 -55.46
C LYS A 1025 1.33 -43.48 -55.83
N THR A 1026 0.53 -44.47 -55.42
CA THR A 1026 -0.91 -44.51 -55.68
C THR A 1026 -1.69 -43.46 -54.88
N ASP A 1027 -1.16 -43.04 -53.74
CA ASP A 1027 -1.75 -41.97 -52.92
C ASP A 1027 -0.68 -41.11 -52.24
N LEU A 1028 -0.61 -39.84 -52.62
CA LEU A 1028 0.26 -38.85 -52.01
C LEU A 1028 -0.17 -38.50 -50.57
N TRP A 1029 -1.42 -38.71 -50.18
CA TRP A 1029 -1.86 -38.49 -48.79
C TRP A 1029 -1.28 -39.50 -47.79
N ALA A 1030 -0.85 -40.66 -48.28
CA ALA A 1030 -0.15 -41.65 -47.48
C ALA A 1030 1.29 -41.24 -47.16
N LEU A 1031 1.82 -40.19 -47.82
CA LEU A 1031 3.15 -39.64 -47.58
C LEU A 1031 3.08 -38.60 -46.45
N PRO A 1032 3.70 -38.84 -45.28
CA PRO A 1032 3.70 -37.87 -44.18
C PRO A 1032 4.28 -36.51 -44.58
N GLU A 1033 5.34 -36.51 -45.39
CA GLU A 1033 6.01 -35.31 -45.88
C GLU A 1033 5.09 -34.43 -46.73
N PHE A 1034 4.25 -35.02 -47.58
CA PHE A 1034 3.27 -34.27 -48.39
C PHE A 1034 2.25 -33.56 -47.49
N SER A 1035 1.70 -34.25 -46.49
CA SER A 1035 0.72 -33.65 -45.57
C SER A 1035 1.33 -32.57 -44.66
N LYS A 1036 2.60 -32.72 -44.28
CA LYS A 1036 3.30 -31.80 -43.37
C LYS A 1036 3.79 -30.55 -44.09
N TYR A 1037 4.45 -30.71 -45.24
CA TYR A 1037 5.21 -29.65 -45.90
C TYR A 1037 4.55 -29.10 -47.18
N CYS A 1038 3.67 -29.83 -47.88
CA CYS A 1038 2.99 -29.29 -49.08
C CYS A 1038 1.69 -28.57 -48.74
N ARG A 1039 1.41 -27.46 -49.44
CA ARG A 1039 0.05 -26.95 -49.54
C ARG A 1039 -0.75 -27.90 -50.42
N PRO A 1040 -1.87 -28.47 -49.93
CA PRO A 1040 -2.62 -29.44 -50.70
C PRO A 1040 -3.29 -28.74 -51.90
N PHE A 1041 -3.14 -29.33 -53.08
CA PHE A 1041 -3.80 -28.84 -54.31
C PHE A 1041 -5.26 -29.29 -54.42
N ILE A 1042 -5.69 -30.21 -53.56
CA ILE A 1042 -7.06 -30.73 -53.48
C ILE A 1042 -7.42 -31.09 -52.04
N ALA A 1043 -8.71 -31.13 -51.70
CA ALA A 1043 -9.16 -31.54 -50.37
C ALA A 1043 -8.94 -33.05 -50.14
N LYS A 1044 -8.62 -33.45 -48.90
CA LYS A 1044 -8.34 -34.86 -48.54
C LYS A 1044 -9.53 -35.80 -48.79
N ASN A 1045 -10.75 -35.29 -48.74
CA ASN A 1045 -11.96 -36.06 -49.02
C ASN A 1045 -12.17 -36.37 -50.52
N ALA A 1046 -11.37 -35.80 -51.43
CA ALA A 1046 -11.45 -36.05 -52.86
C ALA A 1046 -10.80 -37.39 -53.31
N GLY A 1047 -10.46 -38.25 -52.35
CA GLY A 1047 -9.88 -39.58 -52.59
C GLY A 1047 -8.38 -39.58 -52.85
N ALA A 1048 -7.85 -40.76 -53.17
CA ALA A 1048 -6.44 -41.00 -53.43
C ALA A 1048 -5.91 -40.11 -54.57
N GLN A 1049 -4.69 -39.61 -54.41
CA GLN A 1049 -4.03 -38.78 -55.41
C GLN A 1049 -2.75 -39.49 -55.88
N PRO A 1050 -2.72 -40.10 -57.08
CA PRO A 1050 -1.49 -40.68 -57.59
C PRO A 1050 -0.49 -39.61 -58.03
N GLY A 1051 0.79 -39.97 -58.02
CA GLY A 1051 1.87 -39.09 -58.48
C GLY A 1051 3.24 -39.76 -58.42
N ILE A 1052 4.25 -39.13 -59.02
CA ILE A 1052 5.65 -39.57 -58.98
C ILE A 1052 6.34 -38.89 -57.81
N VAL A 1053 7.07 -39.68 -57.01
CA VAL A 1053 7.87 -39.18 -55.88
C VAL A 1053 9.32 -39.59 -56.09
N ILE A 1054 10.19 -38.60 -56.29
CA ILE A 1054 11.63 -38.79 -56.51
C ILE A 1054 12.37 -38.28 -55.28
N ASP A 1055 13.11 -39.17 -54.64
CA ASP A 1055 13.94 -38.90 -53.46
C ASP A 1055 15.42 -38.92 -53.89
N PHE A 1056 16.17 -37.88 -53.56
CA PHE A 1056 17.58 -37.76 -53.91
C PHE A 1056 18.36 -36.92 -52.90
N ASN A 1057 19.66 -37.17 -52.78
CA ASN A 1057 20.59 -36.32 -52.04
C ASN A 1057 21.41 -35.46 -53.00
N THR A 1058 22.03 -34.42 -52.47
CA THR A 1058 22.90 -33.54 -53.26
C THR A 1058 24.25 -33.34 -52.59
N THR A 1059 25.26 -32.91 -53.36
CA THR A 1059 26.59 -32.57 -52.86
C THR A 1059 27.25 -31.47 -53.70
N ILE A 1060 28.23 -30.79 -53.11
CA ILE A 1060 29.12 -29.83 -53.79
C ILE A 1060 30.59 -30.27 -53.70
N LEU A 1061 30.87 -31.49 -53.24
CA LEU A 1061 32.23 -31.99 -53.08
C LEU A 1061 32.92 -32.20 -54.43
N SER A 1062 34.21 -31.82 -54.47
CA SER A 1062 35.05 -32.00 -55.66
C SER A 1062 35.12 -33.47 -56.10
N GLY A 1063 35.04 -33.70 -57.41
CA GLY A 1063 35.10 -35.03 -58.00
C GLY A 1063 33.77 -35.79 -58.04
N TYR A 1064 32.69 -35.20 -57.53
CA TYR A 1064 31.34 -35.74 -57.62
C TYR A 1064 30.44 -34.83 -58.47
N ASN A 1065 29.42 -35.40 -59.11
CA ASN A 1065 28.33 -34.62 -59.68
C ASN A 1065 27.36 -34.16 -58.58
N PHE A 1066 26.42 -33.29 -58.93
CA PHE A 1066 25.44 -32.73 -57.99
C PHE A 1066 24.67 -33.77 -57.17
N PHE A 1067 24.42 -34.96 -57.72
CA PHE A 1067 23.69 -36.05 -57.05
C PHE A 1067 24.59 -37.05 -56.29
N GLY A 1068 25.88 -36.74 -56.12
CA GLY A 1068 26.79 -37.56 -55.30
C GLY A 1068 27.45 -38.75 -56.01
N TRP A 1069 27.36 -38.83 -57.33
CA TRP A 1069 28.08 -39.84 -58.11
C TRP A 1069 29.47 -39.35 -58.54
N PRO A 1070 30.45 -40.23 -58.80
CA PRO A 1070 31.73 -39.82 -59.38
C PRO A 1070 31.53 -39.02 -60.68
N LEU A 1071 32.22 -37.89 -60.81
CA LEU A 1071 32.01 -36.92 -61.90
C LEU A 1071 32.33 -37.53 -63.27
N GLY A 1072 31.34 -37.57 -64.16
CA GLY A 1072 31.44 -38.05 -65.54
C GLY A 1072 31.39 -36.95 -66.60
N GLY A 1073 31.66 -37.31 -67.85
CA GLY A 1073 31.59 -36.38 -68.98
C GLY A 1073 30.17 -35.85 -69.24
N GLY A 1074 30.00 -34.53 -69.14
CA GLY A 1074 28.70 -33.86 -69.30
C GLY A 1074 27.76 -34.03 -68.11
N ASP A 1075 28.30 -34.29 -66.92
CA ASP A 1075 27.64 -34.09 -65.63
C ASP A 1075 27.84 -32.64 -65.15
N HIS A 1076 26.97 -32.17 -64.27
CA HIS A 1076 27.08 -30.87 -63.62
C HIS A 1076 27.52 -31.03 -62.16
N ALA A 1077 28.37 -30.10 -61.70
CA ALA A 1077 28.87 -30.03 -60.34
C ALA A 1077 29.08 -28.56 -59.95
N TYR A 1078 28.90 -28.27 -58.67
CA TYR A 1078 29.21 -26.95 -58.10
C TYR A 1078 30.67 -26.89 -57.65
N ASP A 1079 31.21 -25.67 -57.55
CA ASP A 1079 32.57 -25.44 -57.09
C ASP A 1079 32.68 -25.57 -55.57
N SER A 1080 33.50 -26.53 -55.12
CA SER A 1080 33.76 -26.79 -53.70
C SER A 1080 34.64 -25.74 -53.02
N THR A 1081 35.17 -24.76 -53.77
CA THR A 1081 35.92 -23.63 -53.20
C THR A 1081 35.02 -22.57 -52.57
N ASN A 1082 33.71 -22.62 -52.85
CA ASN A 1082 32.74 -21.78 -52.17
C ASN A 1082 32.29 -22.45 -50.87
N PHE A 1083 32.36 -21.75 -49.74
CA PHE A 1083 31.96 -22.34 -48.47
C PHE A 1083 30.45 -22.60 -48.40
N ALA A 1084 29.66 -21.74 -49.05
CA ALA A 1084 28.22 -21.87 -49.14
C ALA A 1084 27.71 -21.62 -50.56
N THR A 1085 27.00 -22.59 -51.12
CA THR A 1085 26.21 -22.43 -52.35
C THR A 1085 24.73 -22.46 -51.98
N LYS A 1086 24.07 -21.30 -52.04
CA LYS A 1086 22.68 -21.14 -51.60
C LYS A 1086 21.74 -21.04 -52.79
N VAL A 1087 20.55 -21.61 -52.63
CA VAL A 1087 19.48 -21.56 -53.63
C VAL A 1087 18.96 -20.12 -53.70
N ARG A 1088 18.84 -19.59 -54.92
CA ARG A 1088 18.13 -18.34 -55.19
C ARG A 1088 16.70 -18.61 -55.63
N SER A 1089 16.58 -19.51 -56.58
CA SER A 1089 15.32 -19.90 -57.18
C SER A 1089 15.45 -21.27 -57.84
N VAL A 1090 14.32 -21.97 -57.99
CA VAL A 1090 14.28 -23.30 -58.58
C VAL A 1090 13.29 -23.34 -59.74
N GLY A 1091 13.63 -24.09 -60.78
CA GLY A 1091 12.77 -24.43 -61.91
C GLY A 1091 12.77 -25.92 -62.20
N LEU A 1092 11.77 -26.38 -62.93
CA LEU A 1092 11.64 -27.76 -63.40
C LEU A 1092 11.23 -27.76 -64.87
N TRP A 1093 11.85 -28.64 -65.66
CA TRP A 1093 11.54 -28.81 -67.07
C TRP A 1093 11.32 -30.28 -67.43
N PHE A 1094 10.32 -30.54 -68.26
CA PHE A 1094 10.02 -31.84 -68.82
C PHE A 1094 10.35 -31.85 -70.30
N GLU A 1095 11.34 -32.67 -70.67
CA GLU A 1095 11.73 -32.86 -72.07
C GLU A 1095 10.86 -33.97 -72.70
N GLY A 1096 10.39 -33.77 -73.93
CA GLY A 1096 9.53 -34.74 -74.61
C GLY A 1096 8.10 -34.82 -74.06
N TYR A 1097 7.63 -33.77 -73.38
CA TYR A 1097 6.28 -33.71 -72.82
C TYR A 1097 5.21 -33.58 -73.92
N ASP A 1098 4.21 -34.45 -73.93
CA ASP A 1098 3.10 -34.39 -74.89
C ASP A 1098 2.01 -33.41 -74.44
N ASN A 1099 2.22 -32.13 -74.73
CA ASN A 1099 1.27 -31.06 -74.42
C ASN A 1099 -0.01 -31.07 -75.27
N ALA A 1100 -0.12 -31.96 -76.28
CA ALA A 1100 -1.38 -32.16 -77.00
C ALA A 1100 -2.34 -33.06 -76.22
N SER A 1101 -1.81 -34.04 -75.47
CA SER A 1101 -2.58 -34.99 -74.65
C SER A 1101 -2.62 -34.60 -73.16
N LEU A 1102 -1.64 -33.83 -72.68
CA LEU A 1102 -1.48 -33.43 -71.28
C LEU A 1102 -1.64 -31.92 -71.10
N SER A 1103 -1.92 -31.50 -69.87
CA SER A 1103 -2.07 -30.10 -69.47
C SER A 1103 -0.85 -29.25 -69.86
N GLU A 1104 -1.09 -28.07 -70.43
CA GLU A 1104 -0.05 -27.09 -70.78
C GLU A 1104 0.70 -26.51 -69.54
N THR A 1105 0.16 -26.74 -68.34
CA THR A 1105 0.67 -26.17 -67.08
C THR A 1105 0.85 -27.24 -66.00
N PRO A 1106 1.71 -28.25 -66.22
CA PRO A 1106 1.98 -29.24 -65.19
C PRO A 1106 2.66 -28.57 -63.98
N ARG A 1107 2.49 -29.15 -62.79
CA ARG A 1107 3.02 -28.58 -61.54
C ARG A 1107 3.73 -29.63 -60.72
N ALA A 1108 4.70 -29.19 -59.92
CA ALA A 1108 5.45 -30.05 -59.03
C ALA A 1108 5.75 -29.34 -57.70
N TYR A 1109 6.16 -30.12 -56.71
CA TYR A 1109 6.72 -29.64 -55.45
C TYR A 1109 8.16 -30.11 -55.36
N LEU A 1110 9.06 -29.24 -54.88
CA LEU A 1110 10.39 -29.62 -54.42
C LEU A 1110 10.49 -29.23 -52.96
N ILE A 1111 10.74 -30.21 -52.10
CA ILE A 1111 10.79 -30.01 -50.66
C ILE A 1111 12.13 -30.54 -50.13
N PRO A 1112 12.88 -29.75 -49.37
CA PRO A 1112 14.06 -30.24 -48.69
C PRO A 1112 13.64 -30.78 -47.32
N VAL A 1113 13.72 -32.11 -47.18
CA VAL A 1113 13.28 -32.86 -45.99
C VAL A 1113 14.46 -33.37 -45.16
N GLY A 1114 15.69 -33.19 -45.65
CA GLY A 1114 16.92 -33.53 -44.95
C GLY A 1114 17.62 -32.32 -44.31
N ILE A 1115 18.81 -32.60 -43.79
CA ILE A 1115 19.80 -31.68 -43.21
C ILE A 1115 20.56 -30.95 -44.33
N ASP A 1116 20.71 -29.64 -44.18
CA ASP A 1116 21.54 -28.79 -45.02
C ASP A 1116 23.01 -28.87 -44.58
N TYR A 1117 23.92 -28.93 -45.54
CA TYR A 1117 25.36 -28.91 -45.29
C TYR A 1117 25.98 -27.62 -45.86
N MET A 1118 26.93 -27.06 -45.13
CA MET A 1118 27.79 -25.96 -45.62
C MET A 1118 29.21 -26.18 -45.12
N LEU A 1119 30.19 -25.77 -45.93
CA LEU A 1119 31.61 -25.83 -45.55
C LEU A 1119 31.93 -24.67 -44.60
N VAL A 1120 32.84 -24.92 -43.67
CA VAL A 1120 33.35 -23.90 -42.76
C VAL A 1120 34.24 -22.94 -43.57
N PRO A 1121 33.98 -21.61 -43.57
CA PRO A 1121 34.66 -20.66 -44.45
C PRO A 1121 36.18 -20.65 -44.36
N ASP A 1122 36.74 -20.84 -43.17
CA ASP A 1122 38.17 -20.78 -42.87
C ASP A 1122 38.86 -22.16 -42.83
N SER A 1123 38.13 -23.24 -43.11
CA SER A 1123 38.68 -24.61 -43.04
C SER A 1123 39.47 -24.97 -44.30
N LEU A 1124 40.75 -25.31 -44.10
CA LEU A 1124 41.61 -25.89 -45.14
C LEU A 1124 41.35 -27.39 -45.36
N GLU A 1125 40.65 -28.04 -44.42
CA GLU A 1125 40.34 -29.48 -44.46
C GLU A 1125 38.94 -29.76 -45.02
N LEU A 1126 38.22 -28.71 -45.46
CA LEU A 1126 36.83 -28.78 -45.94
C LEU A 1126 35.87 -29.32 -44.87
N ASP A 1127 36.06 -28.86 -43.63
CA ASP A 1127 35.13 -29.16 -42.53
C ASP A 1127 33.71 -28.70 -42.89
N THR A 1128 32.71 -29.43 -42.42
CA THR A 1128 31.30 -29.15 -42.70
C THR A 1128 30.52 -28.90 -41.42
N ARG A 1129 29.50 -28.04 -41.51
CA ARG A 1129 28.46 -27.88 -40.48
C ARG A 1129 27.12 -28.34 -41.02
N GLU A 1130 26.34 -28.94 -40.13
CA GLU A 1130 25.02 -29.49 -40.39
C GLU A 1130 23.93 -28.58 -39.84
N TRP A 1131 22.86 -28.39 -40.61
CA TRP A 1131 21.76 -27.48 -40.27
C TRP A 1131 20.40 -28.13 -40.52
N THR A 1132 19.59 -28.26 -39.45
CA THR A 1132 18.19 -28.68 -39.59
C THR A 1132 17.30 -27.48 -39.91
N VAL A 1133 17.16 -27.17 -41.19
CA VAL A 1133 16.39 -26.01 -41.61
C VAL A 1133 14.88 -26.32 -41.64
N VAL A 1134 14.10 -25.51 -40.92
CA VAL A 1134 12.63 -25.52 -40.96
C VAL A 1134 12.12 -24.15 -41.41
N ASP A 1135 11.41 -24.10 -42.55
CA ASP A 1135 10.75 -22.87 -43.02
C ASP A 1135 9.55 -22.54 -42.11
N GLN A 1136 9.74 -21.60 -41.18
CA GLN A 1136 8.72 -21.11 -40.27
C GLN A 1136 8.23 -19.73 -40.70
N LYS A 1137 6.92 -19.48 -40.61
CA LYS A 1137 6.41 -18.11 -40.72
C LYS A 1137 6.84 -17.37 -39.46
N LEU A 1138 7.79 -16.45 -39.60
CA LEU A 1138 8.07 -15.45 -38.57
C LEU A 1138 6.94 -14.41 -38.61
N PRO A 1139 6.14 -14.27 -37.54
CA PRO A 1139 5.18 -13.18 -37.50
C PRO A 1139 5.90 -11.83 -37.50
N VAL A 1140 5.18 -10.78 -37.88
CA VAL A 1140 5.66 -9.40 -37.84
C VAL A 1140 5.20 -8.79 -36.51
N PRO A 1141 6.11 -8.27 -35.68
CA PRO A 1141 5.75 -7.46 -34.52
C PRO A 1141 4.95 -6.23 -34.97
N LEU A 1142 3.73 -6.10 -34.46
CA LEU A 1142 2.86 -4.95 -34.73
C LEU A 1142 3.19 -3.81 -33.76
N PRO A 1143 3.16 -2.54 -34.20
CA PRO A 1143 3.42 -1.41 -33.31
C PRO A 1143 2.44 -1.34 -32.14
N VAL A 1144 2.95 -1.06 -30.94
CA VAL A 1144 2.13 -0.89 -29.72
C VAL A 1144 1.68 0.56 -29.57
N GLY A 1145 0.38 0.78 -29.34
CA GLY A 1145 -0.19 2.11 -29.09
C GLY A 1145 -0.73 2.29 -27.66
N ASN A 1146 -1.00 3.54 -27.26
CA ASN A 1146 -1.56 3.84 -25.92
C ASN A 1146 -2.90 3.16 -25.64
N SER A 1147 -3.75 2.92 -26.64
CA SER A 1147 -5.00 2.19 -26.44
C SER A 1147 -4.76 0.74 -26.02
N ASN A 1148 -3.68 0.13 -26.50
CA ASN A 1148 -3.30 -1.24 -26.13
C ASN A 1148 -2.75 -1.30 -24.70
N LEU A 1149 -1.92 -0.31 -24.32
CA LEU A 1149 -1.31 -0.27 -22.98
C LEU A 1149 -2.37 -0.17 -21.87
N ASN A 1150 -3.43 0.62 -22.11
CA ASN A 1150 -4.53 0.82 -21.16
C ASN A 1150 -5.62 -0.27 -21.22
N ASP A 1151 -5.51 -1.25 -22.13
CA ASP A 1151 -6.49 -2.33 -22.26
C ASP A 1151 -6.05 -3.53 -21.40
N PRO A 1152 -6.80 -3.91 -20.35
CA PRO A 1152 -6.46 -5.04 -19.49
C PRO A 1152 -6.53 -6.40 -20.21
N ASP A 1153 -7.31 -6.51 -21.29
CA ASP A 1153 -7.48 -7.77 -22.03
C ASP A 1153 -6.41 -7.94 -23.13
N TRP A 1154 -5.57 -6.92 -23.36
CA TRP A 1154 -4.54 -6.96 -24.40
C TRP A 1154 -3.28 -7.71 -23.95
N ILE A 1155 -2.94 -8.77 -24.68
CA ILE A 1155 -1.81 -9.65 -24.37
C ILE A 1155 -0.72 -9.47 -25.44
N PRO A 1156 0.45 -8.88 -25.11
CA PRO A 1156 1.50 -8.62 -26.09
C PRO A 1156 1.91 -9.85 -26.91
N SER A 1157 2.07 -11.01 -26.29
CA SER A 1157 2.50 -12.22 -27.01
C SER A 1157 1.48 -12.79 -28.00
N LEU A 1158 0.21 -12.39 -27.91
CA LEU A 1158 -0.87 -12.86 -28.79
C LEU A 1158 -1.32 -11.76 -29.77
N ASP A 1159 -1.55 -10.56 -29.25
CA ASP A 1159 -2.21 -9.47 -29.98
C ASP A 1159 -1.22 -8.55 -30.71
N SER A 1160 0.08 -8.60 -30.36
CA SER A 1160 1.12 -7.85 -31.07
C SER A 1160 1.76 -8.62 -32.24
N LEU A 1161 1.21 -9.78 -32.60
CA LEU A 1161 1.71 -10.62 -33.68
C LEU A 1161 0.65 -10.83 -34.77
N ASP A 1162 1.07 -10.84 -36.04
CA ASP A 1162 0.22 -11.17 -37.19
C ASP A 1162 0.05 -12.71 -37.43
N GLY A 1163 0.35 -13.53 -36.42
CA GLY A 1163 0.27 -15.00 -36.51
C GLY A 1163 1.07 -15.74 -35.44
N SER A 1164 1.11 -17.08 -35.57
CA SER A 1164 1.83 -17.96 -34.64
C SER A 1164 3.30 -18.16 -35.04
N MET A 1165 4.22 -18.11 -34.06
CA MET A 1165 5.64 -18.43 -34.24
C MET A 1165 5.93 -19.91 -34.55
N VAL A 1166 5.00 -20.82 -34.28
CA VAL A 1166 5.20 -22.28 -34.45
C VAL A 1166 4.73 -22.78 -35.82
N GLN A 1167 4.20 -21.88 -36.67
CA GLN A 1167 3.60 -22.27 -37.93
C GLN A 1167 4.67 -22.56 -39.00
N VAL A 1168 4.87 -23.83 -39.33
CA VAL A 1168 5.65 -24.25 -40.50
C VAL A 1168 4.95 -23.75 -41.77
N ARG A 1169 5.70 -23.05 -42.61
CA ARG A 1169 5.23 -22.59 -43.91
C ARG A 1169 5.26 -23.76 -44.89
N ARG A 1170 4.08 -24.07 -45.43
CA ARG A 1170 3.93 -25.13 -46.43
C ARG A 1170 4.29 -24.62 -47.83
N TYR A 1171 5.06 -25.43 -48.57
CA TYR A 1171 5.48 -25.18 -49.94
C TYR A 1171 4.29 -25.27 -50.91
N SER A 1172 4.18 -24.30 -51.80
CA SER A 1172 3.23 -24.31 -52.91
C SER A 1172 3.80 -25.11 -54.09
N SER A 1173 2.93 -25.69 -54.91
CA SER A 1173 3.38 -26.27 -56.18
C SER A 1173 3.79 -25.16 -57.15
N PHE A 1174 4.92 -25.31 -57.81
CA PHE A 1174 5.37 -24.41 -58.87
C PHE A 1174 5.18 -25.05 -60.25
N ARG A 1175 5.21 -24.23 -61.30
CA ARG A 1175 4.99 -24.70 -62.68
C ARG A 1175 6.22 -25.45 -63.17
N ALA A 1176 6.00 -26.63 -63.73
CA ALA A 1176 6.98 -27.30 -64.58
C ALA A 1176 6.78 -26.83 -66.02
N TYR A 1177 7.87 -26.46 -66.68
CA TYR A 1177 7.85 -26.04 -68.08
C TYR A 1177 8.24 -27.20 -68.99
N HIS A 1178 8.00 -27.07 -70.29
CA HIS A 1178 8.15 -28.17 -71.23
C HIS A 1178 8.42 -27.66 -72.65
N ASP A 1179 8.93 -28.55 -73.52
CA ASP A 1179 9.18 -28.28 -74.93
C ASP A 1179 9.11 -29.53 -75.82
N SER A 1180 9.42 -29.31 -77.11
CA SER A 1180 9.81 -30.32 -78.09
C SER A 1180 11.34 -30.51 -78.23
N GLY A 1181 12.13 -30.23 -77.17
CA GLY A 1181 13.59 -30.44 -77.12
C GLY A 1181 14.51 -29.20 -77.19
N TYR A 1182 14.04 -27.98 -76.94
CA TYR A 1182 14.89 -26.79 -76.76
C TYR A 1182 14.41 -25.88 -75.61
N PHE A 1183 15.28 -25.71 -74.62
CA PHE A 1183 15.03 -24.94 -73.39
C PHE A 1183 15.36 -23.44 -73.55
N ASP A 1184 14.42 -22.55 -73.21
CA ASP A 1184 14.64 -21.09 -73.09
C ASP A 1184 14.46 -20.62 -71.63
N GLU A 1185 15.54 -20.07 -71.05
CA GLU A 1185 15.57 -19.52 -69.69
C GLU A 1185 14.60 -18.35 -69.47
N ASN A 1186 14.28 -17.60 -70.54
CA ASN A 1186 13.37 -16.46 -70.46
C ASN A 1186 11.89 -16.90 -70.36
N GLU A 1187 11.60 -18.16 -70.67
CA GLU A 1187 10.24 -18.70 -70.63
C GLU A 1187 9.87 -19.27 -69.25
N VAL A 1188 10.87 -19.54 -68.39
CA VAL A 1188 10.68 -20.15 -67.06
C VAL A 1188 10.43 -19.10 -65.98
N SER A 1189 9.32 -19.25 -65.24
CA SER A 1189 9.12 -18.59 -63.96
C SER A 1189 9.71 -19.45 -62.85
N PHE A 1190 10.70 -18.92 -62.12
CA PHE A 1190 11.33 -19.63 -61.02
C PHE A 1190 10.57 -19.45 -59.70
N ASP A 1191 10.52 -20.50 -58.88
CA ASP A 1191 10.02 -20.42 -57.52
C ASP A 1191 11.15 -20.03 -56.57
N SER A 1192 10.91 -18.99 -55.77
CA SER A 1192 11.88 -18.45 -54.81
C SER A 1192 11.65 -18.93 -53.38
N ARG A 1193 10.79 -19.95 -53.13
CA ARG A 1193 10.49 -20.38 -51.76
C ARG A 1193 11.62 -21.11 -51.06
N LEU A 1194 12.63 -21.54 -51.80
CA LEU A 1194 13.83 -22.16 -51.25
C LEU A 1194 14.99 -21.17 -51.12
N VAL A 1195 14.73 -19.87 -51.27
CA VAL A 1195 15.78 -18.84 -51.25
C VAL A 1195 16.59 -18.88 -49.94
N GLY A 1196 17.91 -18.80 -50.07
CA GLY A 1196 18.87 -18.83 -48.95
C GLY A 1196 19.21 -20.21 -48.42
N ARG A 1197 18.48 -21.26 -48.83
CA ARG A 1197 18.70 -22.61 -48.35
C ARG A 1197 19.95 -23.22 -49.00
N SER A 1198 20.68 -24.10 -48.31
CA SER A 1198 21.85 -24.73 -48.91
C SER A 1198 21.42 -25.66 -50.04
N VAL A 1199 22.17 -25.62 -51.14
CA VAL A 1199 21.99 -26.52 -52.28
C VAL A 1199 22.50 -27.93 -51.93
N TRP A 1200 23.43 -28.04 -50.98
CA TRP A 1200 23.90 -29.31 -50.43
C TRP A 1200 22.96 -29.74 -49.30
N ASN A 1201 22.16 -30.78 -49.54
CA ASN A 1201 21.22 -31.32 -48.57
C ASN A 1201 21.21 -32.85 -48.63
N SER A 1202 21.05 -33.49 -47.47
CA SER A 1202 21.01 -34.96 -47.37
C SER A 1202 19.80 -35.61 -48.04
N ARG A 1203 18.69 -34.88 -48.22
CA ARG A 1203 17.44 -35.42 -48.77
C ARG A 1203 16.49 -34.35 -49.33
N TRP A 1204 16.34 -34.36 -50.64
CA TRP A 1204 15.33 -33.65 -51.41
C TRP A 1204 14.20 -34.58 -51.84
N LEU A 1205 12.99 -34.06 -51.82
CA LEU A 1205 11.78 -34.76 -52.24
C LEU A 1205 11.10 -33.96 -53.37
N LEU A 1206 11.18 -34.48 -54.59
CA LEU A 1206 10.45 -33.95 -55.74
C LEU A 1206 9.15 -34.75 -55.92
N ILE A 1207 8.01 -34.05 -55.83
CA ILE A 1207 6.68 -34.65 -55.99
C ILE A 1207 6.02 -34.07 -57.22
N ILE A 1208 5.63 -34.93 -58.16
CA ILE A 1208 4.94 -34.54 -59.39
C ILE A 1208 3.52 -35.17 -59.34
N PRO A 1209 2.49 -34.40 -58.96
CA PRO A 1209 1.14 -34.94 -58.82
C PRO A 1209 0.49 -35.19 -60.19
N ALA A 1210 -0.10 -36.37 -60.36
CA ALA A 1210 -0.78 -36.75 -61.60
C ALA A 1210 -2.01 -35.89 -61.91
N ALA A 1211 -2.64 -35.35 -60.86
CA ALA A 1211 -3.77 -34.42 -60.97
C ALA A 1211 -3.44 -33.12 -61.74
N THR A 1212 -2.15 -32.85 -61.98
CA THR A 1212 -1.70 -31.68 -62.75
C THR A 1212 -1.62 -31.94 -64.25
N PHE A 1213 -1.64 -33.22 -64.67
CA PHE A 1213 -1.48 -33.63 -66.06
C PHE A 1213 -2.81 -33.76 -66.81
N HIS A 1214 -3.81 -34.43 -66.23
CA HIS A 1214 -5.09 -34.71 -66.89
C HIS A 1214 -6.22 -34.90 -65.86
N TYR A 1215 -7.48 -34.82 -66.31
CA TYR A 1215 -8.66 -35.06 -65.44
C TYR A 1215 -8.69 -36.50 -64.92
N ASP A 1216 -8.43 -37.45 -65.82
CA ASP A 1216 -8.15 -38.84 -65.45
C ASP A 1216 -6.67 -38.94 -65.07
N LYS A 1217 -6.43 -39.15 -63.77
CA LYS A 1217 -5.10 -39.04 -63.18
C LYS A 1217 -4.20 -40.20 -63.57
N ASP A 1218 -4.76 -41.40 -63.70
CA ASP A 1218 -3.99 -42.60 -64.06
C ASP A 1218 -3.58 -42.53 -65.53
N ASP A 1219 -4.50 -42.13 -66.42
CA ASP A 1219 -4.23 -41.90 -67.84
C ASP A 1219 -3.20 -40.78 -68.07
N GLY A 1220 -3.33 -39.67 -67.34
CA GLY A 1220 -2.36 -38.56 -67.41
C GLY A 1220 -0.96 -38.97 -66.92
N LEU A 1221 -0.89 -39.81 -65.89
CA LEU A 1221 0.37 -40.32 -65.36
C LEU A 1221 1.05 -41.29 -66.32
N ASP A 1222 0.30 -42.25 -66.87
CA ASP A 1222 0.80 -43.22 -67.83
C ASP A 1222 1.27 -42.53 -69.12
N THR A 1223 0.49 -41.57 -69.62
CA THR A 1223 0.86 -40.78 -70.80
C THR A 1223 2.13 -39.99 -70.54
N PHE A 1224 2.25 -39.30 -69.39
CA PHE A 1224 3.47 -38.58 -69.01
C PHE A 1224 4.69 -39.50 -68.99
N ILE A 1225 4.60 -40.66 -68.34
CA ILE A 1225 5.70 -41.63 -68.25
C ILE A 1225 6.11 -42.12 -69.65
N ASN A 1226 5.14 -42.36 -70.54
CA ASN A 1226 5.43 -42.88 -71.88
C ASN A 1226 6.10 -41.84 -72.80
N THR A 1227 5.83 -40.55 -72.61
CA THR A 1227 6.31 -39.48 -73.50
C THR A 1227 7.57 -38.79 -72.98
N VAL A 1228 7.70 -38.58 -71.67
CA VAL A 1228 8.81 -37.80 -71.09
C VAL A 1228 10.16 -38.50 -71.32
N THR A 1229 11.10 -37.78 -71.94
CA THR A 1229 12.44 -38.31 -72.24
C THR A 1229 13.46 -37.96 -71.17
N ASP A 1230 13.27 -36.85 -70.45
CA ASP A 1230 14.05 -36.47 -69.27
C ASP A 1230 13.29 -35.47 -68.37
N ILE A 1231 13.68 -35.40 -67.10
CA ILE A 1231 13.24 -34.38 -66.15
C ILE A 1231 14.48 -33.59 -65.72
N LYS A 1232 14.50 -32.30 -65.98
CA LYS A 1232 15.63 -31.41 -65.66
C LYS A 1232 15.28 -30.47 -64.52
N LEU A 1233 16.12 -30.45 -63.49
CA LEU A 1233 16.05 -29.50 -62.37
C LEU A 1233 16.96 -28.30 -62.64
N PHE A 1234 16.46 -27.10 -62.36
CA PHE A 1234 17.18 -25.86 -62.53
C PHE A 1234 17.36 -25.20 -61.19
N PHE A 1235 18.60 -24.94 -60.82
CA PHE A 1235 18.92 -24.14 -59.65
C PHE A 1235 19.64 -22.88 -60.11
N GLN A 1236 19.01 -21.73 -59.88
CA GLN A 1236 19.77 -20.48 -59.82
C GLN A 1236 20.32 -20.38 -58.42
N THR A 1237 21.63 -20.22 -58.30
CA THR A 1237 22.32 -20.19 -57.02
C THR A 1237 23.12 -18.91 -56.87
N TYR A 1238 23.43 -18.59 -55.63
CA TYR A 1238 24.43 -17.59 -55.29
C TYR A 1238 25.40 -18.23 -54.31
N ALA A 1239 26.66 -18.28 -54.69
CA ALA A 1239 27.73 -18.91 -53.96
C ALA A 1239 28.63 -17.84 -53.34
N ILE A 1240 29.17 -18.17 -52.18
CA ILE A 1240 29.99 -17.28 -51.38
C ILE A 1240 31.33 -17.99 -51.16
N SER A 1241 32.42 -17.35 -51.61
CA SER A 1241 33.75 -17.95 -51.57
C SER A 1241 34.28 -18.13 -50.15
N GLY A 1242 33.93 -17.23 -49.24
CA GLY A 1242 34.60 -17.09 -47.95
C GLY A 1242 35.78 -16.11 -48.06
N GLY A 1243 36.33 -15.75 -46.91
CA GLY A 1243 37.41 -14.77 -46.75
C GLY A 1243 38.80 -15.39 -46.72
#